data_AF-A0AAD2CBQ6-F1
#
_entry.id   AF-A0AAD2CBQ6-F1
#
_cell.length_a   1.000
_cell.length_b   1.000
_cell.length_c   1.000
_cell.angle_alpha   90.00
_cell.angle_beta   90.00
_cell.angle_gamma   90.00
#
_symmetry.space_group_name_H-M   'P 1'
#
loop_
_entity.id
_entity.type
_entity.pdbx_description
1 polymer ?
#
loop_
_entity_poly.entity_id
_entity_poly.type
_entity_poly.pdbx_seq_one_letter_code
_entity_poly.pdbx_strand_id
1 'polypeptide(L)'
;MILSASKMSSSMAFTVVLVAILQLHQHAVVAQENNMNQGDYKIANSETFATDYHNHEYFEFYSKPIETVYSQVHWISHGNMPLPQEIVDRFANGKLMAITGYEVDQVRIDEASGEEVSVPITWAYNHHYVTYVLNSKKARLVKKKTTEEMKKRGFHHGMDEYLGAEMLSEEPDNEIPQVHMFSEGNGGEFRLSYHGYPNGYAQIIESPDSYNIAPMQIDTWNRNATNSTYLPGPMPSGSRIPPEAGYSGLLECPCTDRIEFKWGMTYGFDGGGGANDNNDYYCSGPVPNATNCHEAVQYVVKGKEYRSSQVSTDSMPKGCSATLREDGSVDIVWNELPTSNNVLDYQRLALVEESSNRLAGVALGLVNLTLSIDLDAKEENDQAVVHMTLTGPADKWFGVGFGSFYMCVHQQGDECPDGGPYAIIVSGDEVVERKLDFHGPGVVIEKSLTIESNLVEDGWRTVHLSRALKGKTSKHYTFTTSSSSSHKLIMANGCNLEFGKHCGHEPNELNILQVDSPMKICQSGVEGTINKSHMSSDRCAPFPESDLVWQKNPTCRVETYVGGIHCCSHNNILLDKDQEIPWKDQPLVYRLKFRVYFEEYRHQDDAEDNGNDNAATTTPTNTNNDKKASHKQLIRPYWQTERRAGEYDVVQCPTGTPADECVHTITARWKVRDMMVDCPIQDASWCTGVGSTNSSVTKGIELIYIGPHCHAPACLSMELINSDTGQTICKTEPSLGEGTGQKYDEHQYLAIPPCLFGDPKDGLLEPELLTLDTNLLAIKRNNSTLPHTGEMASWQMRGIVVPREEAETLDTK
;
A
#
# COMPACT_ATOMS: atom_id res chain seq x y z
N MET A 1 17.24 -85.52 -13.90
CA MET A 1 16.31 -85.78 -12.78
C MET A 1 15.20 -84.75 -12.88
N ILE A 2 14.07 -85.14 -13.48
CA ILE A 2 12.79 -85.35 -12.79
C ILE A 2 12.01 -84.04 -12.57
N LEU A 3 11.05 -83.83 -13.50
CA LEU A 3 9.65 -83.40 -13.32
C LEU A 3 9.40 -81.97 -12.80
N SER A 4 8.37 -81.21 -13.18
CA SER A 4 7.13 -81.39 -13.95
C SER A 4 6.55 -79.96 -14.09
N ALA A 5 6.19 -79.46 -15.28
CA ALA A 5 4.80 -79.29 -15.77
C ALA A 5 3.82 -78.71 -14.73
N SER A 6 2.94 -77.74 -15.01
CA SER A 6 2.48 -77.06 -16.23
C SER A 6 1.37 -76.07 -15.85
N LYS A 7 1.21 -74.96 -16.62
CA LYS A 7 -0.05 -74.27 -17.07
C LYS A 7 -1.18 -74.03 -16.03
N MET A 8 -1.91 -72.91 -15.96
CA MET A 8 -2.49 -72.09 -17.03
C MET A 8 -3.14 -70.80 -16.45
N SER A 9 -2.93 -69.66 -17.11
CA SER A 9 -3.89 -68.56 -17.44
C SER A 9 -4.81 -67.88 -16.39
N SER A 10 -4.64 -66.54 -16.39
CA SER A 10 -5.62 -65.45 -16.20
C SER A 10 -6.00 -65.00 -14.78
N SER A 11 -5.44 -63.86 -14.35
CA SER A 11 -6.14 -62.56 -14.42
C SER A 11 -5.34 -61.50 -13.63
N MET A 12 -5.27 -60.28 -14.20
CA MET A 12 -4.95 -59.01 -13.53
C MET A 12 -3.63 -58.90 -12.75
N ALA A 13 -2.67 -58.15 -13.31
CA ALA A 13 -2.22 -56.86 -12.77
C ALA A 13 -0.85 -56.45 -13.36
N PHE A 14 -0.65 -55.14 -13.41
CA PHE A 14 0.63 -54.43 -13.62
C PHE A 14 1.27 -54.49 -15.02
N THR A 15 0.95 -53.49 -15.84
CA THR A 15 1.92 -52.90 -16.76
C THR A 15 2.18 -51.46 -16.30
N VAL A 16 3.29 -51.27 -15.58
CA VAL A 16 3.89 -49.96 -15.31
C VAL A 16 5.13 -49.86 -16.19
N VAL A 17 5.43 -48.63 -16.60
CA VAL A 17 6.61 -48.16 -17.36
C VAL A 17 6.48 -48.20 -18.89
N LEU A 18 5.73 -47.24 -19.43
CA LEU A 18 6.17 -46.49 -20.61
C LEU A 18 5.46 -45.11 -20.67
N VAL A 19 5.76 -44.23 -19.73
CA VAL A 19 5.45 -42.78 -19.86
C VAL A 19 6.71 -42.02 -19.42
N ALA A 20 7.64 -41.89 -20.34
CA ALA A 20 8.73 -40.94 -20.25
C ALA A 20 8.94 -40.37 -21.64
N ILE A 21 9.02 -39.05 -21.71
CA ILE A 21 9.32 -38.22 -22.89
C ILE A 21 8.12 -37.95 -23.81
N LEU A 22 7.27 -37.03 -23.37
CA LEU A 22 6.56 -36.08 -24.24
C LEU A 22 6.66 -34.68 -23.61
N GLN A 23 7.91 -34.23 -23.38
CA GLN A 23 8.24 -32.80 -23.37
C GLN A 23 8.57 -32.42 -24.80
N LEU A 24 7.54 -32.28 -25.63
CA LEU A 24 7.70 -31.68 -26.95
C LEU A 24 7.80 -30.16 -26.74
N HIS A 25 8.98 -29.65 -27.05
CA HIS A 25 9.24 -28.23 -27.23
C HIS A 25 8.31 -27.71 -28.34
N GLN A 26 7.35 -26.87 -27.97
CA GLN A 26 6.60 -26.04 -28.91
C GLN A 26 6.54 -24.62 -28.36
N HIS A 27 7.58 -23.84 -28.57
CA HIS A 27 7.45 -22.38 -28.54
C HIS A 27 8.30 -21.86 -29.71
N ALA A 28 7.62 -21.71 -30.84
CA ALA A 28 8.13 -20.94 -31.95
C ALA A 28 7.76 -19.48 -31.68
N VAL A 29 8.60 -18.54 -32.12
CA VAL A 29 8.10 -17.22 -32.50
C VAL A 29 7.07 -17.48 -33.62
N VAL A 30 5.79 -17.49 -33.26
CA VAL A 30 4.70 -17.82 -34.18
C VAL A 30 4.41 -16.57 -35.00
N ALA A 31 4.47 -16.69 -36.32
CA ALA A 31 3.97 -15.66 -37.22
C ALA A 31 2.43 -15.72 -37.30
N GLN A 32 1.79 -14.55 -37.15
CA GLN A 32 0.43 -14.20 -37.61
C GLN A 32 -0.73 -15.07 -37.10
N GLU A 33 -1.00 -15.04 -35.79
CA GLU A 33 -2.36 -15.25 -35.29
C GLU A 33 -3.00 -13.90 -34.91
N ASN A 34 -4.34 -13.87 -34.90
CA ASN A 34 -5.13 -12.76 -34.34
C ASN A 34 -4.85 -12.61 -32.83
N ASN A 35 -5.48 -11.63 -32.20
CA ASN A 35 -5.56 -11.47 -30.74
C ASN A 35 -5.73 -12.80 -29.98
N MET A 36 -4.97 -13.01 -28.90
CA MET A 36 -5.07 -14.16 -27.99
C MET A 36 -6.50 -14.29 -27.45
N ASN A 37 -7.06 -13.17 -27.01
CA ASN A 37 -8.43 -13.09 -26.56
C ASN A 37 -9.31 -12.75 -27.77
N GLN A 38 -9.88 -13.79 -28.40
CA GLN A 38 -10.82 -13.64 -29.50
C GLN A 38 -12.04 -12.79 -29.05
N GLY A 39 -12.14 -11.58 -29.59
CA GLY A 39 -13.20 -10.61 -29.31
C GLY A 39 -12.81 -9.21 -29.78
N ASP A 40 -13.81 -8.35 -29.99
CA ASP A 40 -13.59 -6.97 -30.44
C ASP A 40 -13.25 -6.07 -29.24
N TYR A 41 -11.98 -5.67 -29.13
CA TYR A 41 -11.55 -4.66 -28.18
C TYR A 41 -12.15 -3.29 -28.52
N LYS A 42 -12.60 -2.58 -27.49
CA LYS A 42 -13.12 -1.21 -27.60
C LYS A 42 -12.12 -0.19 -27.06
N ILE A 43 -12.07 0.97 -27.69
CA ILE A 43 -11.33 2.16 -27.22
C ILE A 43 -12.34 3.25 -26.91
N ALA A 44 -12.27 3.84 -25.72
CA ALA A 44 -13.34 4.70 -25.21
C ALA A 44 -13.47 6.02 -26.00
N ASN A 45 -12.38 6.49 -26.61
CA ASN A 45 -12.31 7.72 -27.39
C ASN A 45 -12.03 7.49 -28.88
N SER A 46 -12.17 6.25 -29.39
CA SER A 46 -12.00 5.95 -30.82
C SER A 46 -12.82 4.73 -31.25
N GLU A 47 -13.51 4.87 -32.39
CA GLU A 47 -14.23 3.76 -33.05
C GLU A 47 -13.43 3.18 -34.23
N THR A 48 -12.35 3.83 -34.65
CA THR A 48 -11.63 3.49 -35.90
C THR A 48 -10.20 3.01 -35.66
N PHE A 49 -9.69 3.09 -34.44
CA PHE A 49 -8.38 2.54 -34.10
C PHE A 49 -8.36 1.02 -34.28
N ALA A 50 -7.32 0.51 -34.94
CA ALA A 50 -7.15 -0.92 -35.16
C ALA A 50 -6.65 -1.58 -33.87
N THR A 51 -7.49 -2.41 -33.26
CA THR A 51 -7.17 -3.14 -32.02
C THR A 51 -6.70 -4.57 -32.24
N ASP A 52 -6.49 -4.97 -33.49
CA ASP A 52 -5.88 -6.25 -33.81
C ASP A 52 -4.36 -6.15 -33.78
N TYR A 53 -3.72 -7.07 -33.06
CA TYR A 53 -2.28 -7.26 -33.07
C TYR A 53 -1.77 -8.03 -34.31
N HIS A 54 -2.55 -8.09 -35.39
CA HIS A 54 -2.13 -8.63 -36.68
C HIS A 54 -0.73 -8.13 -37.07
N ASN A 55 0.18 -9.07 -37.36
CA ASN A 55 1.57 -8.84 -37.75
C ASN A 55 2.53 -8.39 -36.64
N HIS A 56 2.08 -8.26 -35.38
CA HIS A 56 2.98 -8.07 -34.26
C HIS A 56 3.65 -9.40 -33.89
N GLU A 57 4.94 -9.34 -33.57
CA GLU A 57 5.63 -10.48 -32.95
C GLU A 57 5.21 -10.57 -31.48
N TYR A 58 5.09 -11.81 -30.97
CA TYR A 58 4.74 -12.03 -29.58
C TYR A 58 5.49 -13.22 -28.98
N PHE A 59 5.53 -13.25 -27.65
CA PHE A 59 5.88 -14.43 -26.87
C PHE A 59 4.86 -14.62 -25.74
N GLU A 60 4.77 -15.86 -25.26
CA GLU A 60 3.84 -16.22 -24.19
C GLU A 60 4.57 -16.72 -22.96
N PHE A 61 4.00 -16.47 -21.79
CA PHE A 61 4.44 -17.07 -20.55
C PHE A 61 3.28 -17.31 -19.59
N TYR A 62 3.53 -18.17 -18.60
CA TYR A 62 2.51 -18.67 -17.70
C TYR A 62 2.87 -18.44 -16.24
N SER A 63 1.85 -18.27 -15.41
CA SER A 63 1.99 -18.40 -13.96
C SER A 63 2.35 -19.83 -13.57
N LYS A 64 2.82 -20.00 -12.32
CA LYS A 64 2.79 -21.32 -11.69
C LYS A 64 1.34 -21.81 -11.60
N PRO A 65 1.10 -23.14 -11.54
CA PRO A 65 -0.23 -23.67 -11.26
C PRO A 65 -0.83 -23.02 -10.02
N ILE A 66 -2.05 -22.53 -10.17
CA ILE A 66 -2.90 -22.07 -9.08
C ILE A 66 -3.86 -23.21 -8.78
N GLU A 67 -3.86 -23.67 -7.54
CA GLU A 67 -4.71 -24.75 -7.05
C GLU A 67 -5.51 -24.23 -5.85
N THR A 68 -6.83 -24.17 -6.00
CA THR A 68 -7.74 -23.61 -5.00
C THR A 68 -8.93 -24.51 -4.75
N VAL A 69 -9.47 -24.45 -3.54
CA VAL A 69 -10.83 -24.93 -3.23
C VAL A 69 -11.80 -23.75 -3.17
N TYR A 70 -13.10 -24.03 -3.24
CA TYR A 70 -14.15 -22.99 -3.19
C TYR A 70 -13.93 -22.00 -2.04
N SER A 71 -14.08 -20.71 -2.33
CA SER A 71 -13.90 -19.58 -1.42
C SER A 71 -12.46 -19.31 -0.97
N GLN A 72 -11.47 -20.02 -1.52
CA GLN A 72 -10.06 -19.79 -1.20
C GLN A 72 -9.48 -18.62 -1.99
N VAL A 73 -8.71 -17.78 -1.31
CA VAL A 73 -7.90 -16.70 -1.90
C VAL A 73 -6.49 -17.21 -2.21
N HIS A 74 -6.08 -17.08 -3.47
CA HIS A 74 -4.70 -17.28 -3.90
C HIS A 74 -4.03 -15.94 -4.13
N TRP A 75 -3.23 -15.45 -3.17
CA TRP A 75 -2.53 -14.16 -3.29
C TRP A 75 -1.05 -14.24 -2.89
N ILE A 76 -0.20 -14.64 -3.81
CA ILE A 76 1.24 -14.82 -3.53
C ILE A 76 2.07 -14.60 -4.78
N SER A 77 3.21 -13.91 -4.67
CA SER A 77 4.17 -13.84 -5.77
C SER A 77 4.67 -15.24 -6.13
N HIS A 78 4.66 -15.54 -7.42
CA HIS A 78 5.18 -16.80 -7.94
C HIS A 78 6.71 -16.83 -8.03
N GLY A 79 7.39 -15.74 -7.65
CA GLY A 79 8.83 -15.59 -7.80
C GLY A 79 9.23 -15.40 -9.27
N ASN A 80 10.52 -15.15 -9.49
CA ASN A 80 11.05 -14.92 -10.83
C ASN A 80 11.10 -16.24 -11.61
N MET A 81 10.65 -16.19 -12.86
CA MET A 81 10.63 -17.28 -13.82
C MET A 81 11.33 -16.82 -15.11
N PRO A 82 12.03 -17.71 -15.82
CA PRO A 82 12.74 -17.33 -17.04
C PRO A 82 11.77 -17.05 -18.19
N LEU A 83 12.05 -16.02 -18.98
CA LEU A 83 11.39 -15.83 -20.27
C LEU A 83 11.74 -16.97 -21.25
N PRO A 84 10.98 -17.14 -22.35
CA PRO A 84 11.34 -18.10 -23.39
C PRO A 84 12.77 -17.88 -23.90
N GLN A 85 13.55 -18.96 -24.04
CA GLN A 85 14.99 -18.88 -24.27
C GLN A 85 15.33 -18.13 -25.56
N GLU A 86 14.51 -18.29 -26.60
CA GLU A 86 14.62 -17.59 -27.87
C GLU A 86 14.51 -16.06 -27.73
N ILE A 87 13.69 -15.58 -26.78
CA ILE A 87 13.55 -14.15 -26.48
C ILE A 87 14.79 -13.67 -25.71
N VAL A 88 15.23 -14.44 -24.71
CA VAL A 88 16.45 -14.14 -23.95
C VAL A 88 17.67 -14.05 -24.87
N ASP A 89 17.81 -14.99 -25.80
CA ASP A 89 18.93 -15.02 -26.75
C ASP A 89 18.84 -13.87 -27.76
N ARG A 90 17.64 -13.54 -28.25
CA ARG A 90 17.42 -12.45 -29.22
C ARG A 90 17.82 -11.10 -28.66
N PHE A 91 17.43 -10.81 -27.42
CA PHE A 91 17.66 -9.54 -26.73
C PHE A 91 18.86 -9.55 -25.76
N ALA A 92 19.73 -10.56 -25.83
CA ALA A 92 20.94 -10.61 -25.02
C ALA A 92 21.91 -9.45 -25.31
N ASN A 93 22.84 -9.22 -24.37
CA ASN A 93 24.00 -8.33 -24.52
C ASN A 93 23.66 -6.84 -24.75
N GLY A 94 22.71 -6.29 -23.99
CA GLY A 94 22.36 -4.87 -24.00
C GLY A 94 21.34 -4.46 -25.08
N LYS A 95 20.82 -5.42 -25.85
CA LYS A 95 19.78 -5.13 -26.85
C LYS A 95 18.47 -4.74 -26.18
N LEU A 96 17.74 -3.85 -26.84
CA LEU A 96 16.51 -3.25 -26.34
C LEU A 96 15.27 -3.85 -27.00
N MET A 97 14.29 -4.22 -26.18
CA MET A 97 12.96 -4.65 -26.59
C MET A 97 11.98 -3.50 -26.38
N ALA A 98 11.16 -3.20 -27.39
CA ALA A 98 10.03 -2.28 -27.26
C ALA A 98 8.75 -3.11 -27.06
N ILE A 99 8.21 -3.15 -25.85
CA ILE A 99 6.94 -3.83 -25.57
C ILE A 99 5.79 -2.89 -25.97
N THR A 100 5.01 -3.31 -26.96
CA THR A 100 3.94 -2.51 -27.57
C THR A 100 2.55 -2.83 -27.01
N GLY A 101 2.43 -3.90 -26.23
CA GLY A 101 1.19 -4.26 -25.55
C GLY A 101 1.21 -5.67 -25.00
N TYR A 102 0.12 -6.06 -24.37
CA TYR A 102 -0.05 -7.43 -23.89
C TYR A 102 -1.54 -7.84 -23.83
N GLU A 103 -1.76 -9.14 -23.71
CA GLU A 103 -3.05 -9.73 -23.39
C GLU A 103 -2.89 -10.73 -22.26
N VAL A 104 -3.96 -10.93 -21.50
CA VAL A 104 -3.99 -11.84 -20.35
C VAL A 104 -5.24 -12.70 -20.41
N ASP A 105 -5.08 -13.97 -20.05
CA ASP A 105 -6.18 -14.91 -19.85
C ASP A 105 -5.89 -15.81 -18.63
N GLN A 106 -6.92 -16.48 -18.13
CA GLN A 106 -6.76 -17.60 -17.21
C GLN A 106 -7.17 -18.88 -17.92
N VAL A 107 -6.28 -19.87 -17.93
CA VAL A 107 -6.44 -21.06 -18.74
C VAL A 107 -6.25 -22.33 -17.94
N ARG A 108 -6.98 -23.38 -18.32
CA ARG A 108 -6.83 -24.74 -17.82
C ARG A 108 -6.77 -25.70 -19.00
N ILE A 109 -6.27 -26.90 -18.77
CA ILE A 109 -6.43 -28.00 -19.73
C ILE A 109 -7.78 -28.64 -19.47
N ASP A 110 -8.63 -28.72 -20.48
CA ASP A 110 -9.85 -29.51 -20.39
C ASP A 110 -9.49 -31.00 -20.43
N GLU A 111 -9.87 -31.75 -19.40
CA GLU A 111 -9.49 -33.16 -19.29
C GLU A 111 -10.12 -34.05 -20.37
N ALA A 112 -11.27 -33.64 -20.92
CA ALA A 112 -12.00 -34.43 -21.91
C ALA A 112 -11.42 -34.24 -23.32
N SER A 113 -11.12 -32.99 -23.72
CA SER A 113 -10.55 -32.69 -25.04
C SER A 113 -9.02 -32.71 -25.05
N GLY A 114 -8.36 -32.45 -23.92
CA GLY A 114 -6.93 -32.20 -23.83
C GLY A 114 -6.51 -30.81 -24.32
N GLU A 115 -7.46 -29.95 -24.66
CA GLU A 115 -7.20 -28.61 -25.18
C GLU A 115 -7.05 -27.57 -24.05
N GLU A 116 -6.27 -26.53 -24.31
CA GLU A 116 -6.21 -25.35 -23.45
C GLU A 116 -7.51 -24.55 -23.63
N VAL A 117 -8.24 -24.32 -22.54
CA VAL A 117 -9.50 -23.58 -22.52
C VAL A 117 -9.45 -22.48 -21.47
N SER A 118 -10.11 -21.37 -21.74
CA SER A 118 -10.22 -20.27 -20.78
C SER A 118 -11.12 -20.67 -19.60
N VAL A 119 -10.72 -20.25 -18.40
CA VAL A 119 -11.49 -20.45 -17.17
C VAL A 119 -12.47 -19.30 -17.04
N PRO A 120 -13.78 -19.56 -16.93
CA PRO A 120 -14.76 -18.50 -16.73
C PRO A 120 -14.43 -17.62 -15.52
N ILE A 121 -14.70 -16.31 -15.62
CA ILE A 121 -14.50 -15.39 -14.49
C ILE A 121 -15.42 -15.73 -13.31
N THR A 122 -16.56 -16.37 -13.60
CA THR A 122 -17.52 -16.88 -12.62
C THR A 122 -17.00 -18.11 -11.87
N TRP A 123 -15.85 -18.66 -12.28
CA TRP A 123 -15.23 -19.82 -11.65
C TRP A 123 -14.00 -19.43 -10.82
N ALA A 124 -13.09 -18.68 -11.43
CA ALA A 124 -11.97 -18.05 -10.75
C ALA A 124 -12.04 -16.56 -11.05
N TYR A 125 -12.36 -15.77 -10.03
CA TYR A 125 -12.38 -14.33 -10.13
C TYR A 125 -10.95 -13.81 -9.98
N ASN A 126 -10.46 -13.13 -11.02
CA ASN A 126 -9.24 -12.36 -10.93
C ASN A 126 -9.54 -11.08 -10.16
N HIS A 127 -9.25 -11.05 -8.86
CA HIS A 127 -9.41 -9.82 -8.09
C HIS A 127 -8.36 -8.80 -8.53
N HIS A 128 -7.09 -9.23 -8.63
CA HIS A 128 -6.01 -8.51 -9.29
C HIS A 128 -4.95 -9.47 -9.82
N TYR A 129 -4.17 -9.03 -10.81
CA TYR A 129 -2.80 -9.52 -11.01
C TYR A 129 -1.81 -8.36 -11.05
N VAL A 130 -0.57 -8.62 -10.70
CA VAL A 130 0.54 -7.73 -11.06
C VAL A 130 1.63 -8.56 -11.69
N THR A 131 2.08 -8.15 -12.87
CA THR A 131 3.14 -8.85 -13.60
C THR A 131 4.33 -7.93 -13.81
N TYR A 132 5.53 -8.47 -13.70
CA TYR A 132 6.77 -7.76 -13.97
C TYR A 132 7.57 -8.47 -15.05
N VAL A 133 8.24 -7.71 -15.90
CA VAL A 133 9.30 -8.19 -16.79
C VAL A 133 10.58 -7.45 -16.40
N LEU A 134 11.69 -8.18 -16.27
CA LEU A 134 12.94 -7.62 -15.77
C LEU A 134 14.19 -8.23 -16.38
N ASN A 135 15.27 -7.46 -16.31
CA ASN A 135 16.64 -7.90 -16.47
C ASN A 135 17.17 -8.41 -15.12
N SER A 136 17.15 -9.72 -14.88
CA SER A 136 17.54 -10.27 -13.56
C SER A 136 19.02 -10.10 -13.23
N LYS A 137 19.85 -9.74 -14.22
CA LYS A 137 21.28 -9.43 -14.00
C LYS A 137 21.48 -8.02 -13.42
N LYS A 138 20.53 -7.11 -13.64
CA LYS A 138 20.62 -5.70 -13.20
C LYS A 138 19.58 -5.34 -12.13
N ALA A 139 18.52 -6.11 -11.96
CA ALA A 139 17.48 -5.86 -10.97
C ALA A 139 16.93 -7.14 -10.35
N ARG A 140 16.34 -7.03 -9.16
CA ARG A 140 15.57 -8.09 -8.51
C ARG A 140 14.33 -7.53 -7.83
N LEU A 141 13.29 -8.36 -7.67
CA LEU A 141 12.11 -8.00 -6.91
C LEU A 141 12.24 -8.47 -5.46
N VAL A 142 11.91 -7.58 -4.53
CA VAL A 142 11.98 -7.82 -3.09
C VAL A 142 10.73 -7.30 -2.40
N LYS A 143 10.36 -7.94 -1.28
CA LYS A 143 9.29 -7.42 -0.43
C LYS A 143 9.85 -6.21 0.33
N LYS A 144 9.24 -5.04 0.16
CA LYS A 144 9.61 -3.78 0.82
C LYS A 144 8.51 -3.38 1.80
N LYS A 145 8.89 -2.77 2.91
CA LYS A 145 7.93 -2.11 3.80
C LYS A 145 7.40 -0.84 3.14
N THR A 146 6.12 -0.58 3.33
CA THR A 146 5.48 0.62 2.81
C THR A 146 6.01 1.86 3.55
N THR A 147 6.63 2.77 2.81
CA THR A 147 7.10 4.06 3.32
C THR A 147 5.96 5.09 3.37
N GLU A 148 6.13 6.19 4.11
CA GLU A 148 5.16 7.29 4.11
C GLU A 148 4.94 7.88 2.71
N GLU A 149 5.96 7.89 1.85
CA GLU A 149 5.80 8.35 0.46
C GLU A 149 4.98 7.36 -0.37
N MET A 150 5.18 6.04 -0.17
CA MET A 150 4.34 5.01 -0.81
C MET A 150 2.90 5.05 -0.30
N LYS A 151 2.71 5.31 1.01
CA LYS A 151 1.40 5.57 1.61
C LYS A 151 0.74 6.77 0.96
N LYS A 152 1.48 7.87 0.95
CA LYS A 152 1.07 9.11 0.34
C LYS A 152 0.71 8.88 -1.10
N ARG A 153 1.36 8.01 -1.89
CA ARG A 153 1.08 7.77 -3.34
C ARG A 153 0.05 6.68 -3.66
N GLY A 154 -0.30 5.82 -2.70
CA GLY A 154 -1.33 4.80 -2.91
C GLY A 154 -0.88 3.56 -3.69
N PHE A 155 0.39 3.45 -4.09
CA PHE A 155 0.91 2.31 -4.88
C PHE A 155 0.90 0.95 -4.15
N HIS A 156 0.68 0.97 -2.84
CA HIS A 156 0.69 -0.20 -1.96
C HIS A 156 -0.73 -0.70 -1.62
N HIS A 157 -1.78 -0.07 -2.17
CA HIS A 157 -3.18 -0.45 -1.93
C HIS A 157 -3.55 -0.63 -0.44
N GLY A 158 -2.99 0.21 0.43
CA GLY A 158 -3.25 0.16 1.88
C GLY A 158 -2.52 -0.96 2.65
N MET A 159 -1.63 -1.73 2.01
CA MET A 159 -0.86 -2.84 2.61
C MET A 159 0.45 -2.39 3.28
N ASP A 160 0.84 -3.03 4.38
CA ASP A 160 2.08 -2.70 5.12
C ASP A 160 3.38 -3.05 4.37
N GLU A 161 3.28 -3.93 3.37
CA GLU A 161 4.40 -4.37 2.54
C GLU A 161 3.97 -4.54 1.08
N TYR A 162 4.89 -4.29 0.15
CA TYR A 162 4.66 -4.43 -1.29
C TYR A 162 5.85 -5.10 -1.99
N LEU A 163 5.64 -5.61 -3.20
CA LEU A 163 6.72 -6.13 -4.03
C LEU A 163 7.32 -4.97 -4.85
N GLY A 164 8.61 -4.72 -4.69
CA GLY A 164 9.29 -3.62 -5.37
C GLY A 164 10.63 -4.02 -5.96
N ALA A 165 11.09 -3.30 -6.99
CA ALA A 165 12.39 -3.55 -7.60
C ALA A 165 13.54 -2.98 -6.77
N GLU A 166 14.67 -3.66 -6.81
CA GLU A 166 15.96 -3.25 -6.28
C GLU A 166 17.01 -3.42 -7.38
N MET A 167 17.73 -2.35 -7.70
CA MET A 167 18.81 -2.36 -8.70
C MET A 167 20.06 -2.99 -8.08
N LEU A 168 20.74 -3.84 -8.86
CA LEU A 168 21.94 -4.58 -8.45
C LEU A 168 23.24 -3.84 -8.76
N SER A 169 23.20 -2.84 -9.64
CA SER A 169 24.34 -1.99 -9.99
C SER A 169 24.09 -0.56 -9.53
N GLU A 170 25.12 0.07 -8.94
CA GLU A 170 25.10 1.49 -8.56
C GLU A 170 25.33 2.46 -9.72
N GLU A 171 25.50 1.97 -10.97
CA GLU A 171 25.74 2.85 -12.12
C GLU A 171 24.49 3.69 -12.46
N PRO A 172 24.47 5.00 -12.14
CA PRO A 172 23.27 5.82 -12.22
C PRO A 172 22.92 6.25 -13.65
N ASP A 173 23.84 6.02 -14.61
CA ASP A 173 23.83 6.70 -15.92
C ASP A 173 23.02 5.98 -17.01
N ASN A 174 22.40 4.83 -16.72
CA ASN A 174 21.52 4.20 -17.70
C ASN A 174 20.10 4.75 -17.55
N GLU A 175 19.69 5.64 -18.48
CA GLU A 175 18.31 6.09 -18.71
C GLU A 175 17.37 4.97 -19.21
N ILE A 176 17.86 3.73 -19.28
CA ILE A 176 17.13 2.60 -19.88
C ILE A 176 16.48 1.76 -18.78
N PRO A 177 15.15 1.54 -18.83
CA PRO A 177 14.46 0.70 -17.88
C PRO A 177 14.99 -0.73 -17.81
N GLN A 178 15.09 -1.24 -16.57
CA GLN A 178 15.49 -2.62 -16.26
C GLN A 178 14.33 -3.46 -15.76
N VAL A 179 13.25 -2.80 -15.31
CA VAL A 179 12.04 -3.42 -14.78
C VAL A 179 10.83 -2.66 -15.30
N HIS A 180 9.85 -3.40 -15.82
CA HIS A 180 8.50 -2.90 -16.07
C HIS A 180 7.49 -3.67 -15.24
N MET A 181 6.43 -2.97 -14.86
CA MET A 181 5.23 -3.54 -14.25
C MET A 181 4.05 -3.38 -15.21
N PHE A 182 3.25 -4.44 -15.31
CA PHE A 182 2.04 -4.56 -16.12
C PHE A 182 0.88 -4.79 -15.16
N SER A 183 -0.02 -3.81 -15.09
CA SER A 183 -1.11 -3.80 -14.13
C SER A 183 -2.32 -3.02 -14.64
N GLU A 184 -2.35 -2.62 -15.91
CA GLU A 184 -3.47 -1.91 -16.51
C GLU A 184 -4.68 -2.84 -16.59
N GLY A 185 -5.87 -2.36 -16.22
CA GLY A 185 -7.11 -3.15 -16.26
C GLY A 185 -7.00 -4.50 -15.55
N ASN A 186 -6.25 -4.56 -14.44
CA ASN A 186 -5.76 -5.82 -13.89
C ASN A 186 -6.71 -6.57 -12.97
N GLY A 187 -7.92 -6.08 -12.74
CA GLY A 187 -8.93 -6.77 -11.91
C GLY A 187 -9.82 -7.69 -12.71
N GLY A 188 -11.05 -7.89 -12.24
CA GLY A 188 -12.02 -8.76 -12.90
C GLY A 188 -12.30 -8.38 -14.36
N GLU A 189 -11.87 -7.20 -14.80
CA GLU A 189 -12.09 -6.63 -16.12
C GLU A 189 -11.07 -6.96 -17.21
N PHE A 190 -10.01 -7.67 -16.84
CA PHE A 190 -8.80 -7.78 -17.64
C PHE A 190 -8.95 -8.40 -19.03
N ARG A 191 -9.98 -9.21 -19.27
CA ARG A 191 -10.21 -9.81 -20.59
C ARG A 191 -11.06 -8.85 -21.43
N LEU A 192 -10.69 -8.66 -22.70
CA LEU A 192 -11.32 -7.67 -23.58
C LEU A 192 -11.16 -6.19 -23.14
N SER A 193 -10.43 -5.91 -22.06
CA SER A 193 -9.79 -4.61 -21.85
C SER A 193 -8.50 -4.56 -22.69
N TYR A 194 -8.34 -3.52 -23.50
CA TYR A 194 -7.21 -3.42 -24.42
C TYR A 194 -5.97 -2.90 -23.70
N HIS A 195 -4.81 -3.59 -23.81
CA HIS A 195 -3.55 -3.17 -23.18
C HIS A 195 -2.44 -2.87 -24.20
N GLY A 196 -2.82 -2.44 -25.39
CA GLY A 196 -1.89 -2.04 -26.45
C GLY A 196 -1.62 -0.55 -26.46
N TYR A 197 -0.48 -0.18 -27.01
CA TYR A 197 -0.04 1.20 -27.15
C TYR A 197 -0.09 1.66 -28.62
N PRO A 198 -0.43 2.93 -28.89
CA PRO A 198 -0.38 3.50 -30.24
C PRO A 198 1.02 3.42 -30.86
N ASN A 199 1.07 3.41 -32.20
CA ASN A 199 2.31 3.36 -32.97
C ASN A 199 3.33 4.41 -32.51
N GLY A 200 4.59 4.00 -32.34
CA GLY A 200 5.68 4.88 -31.90
C GLY A 200 5.76 5.09 -30.39
N TYR A 201 4.95 4.40 -29.59
CA TYR A 201 5.02 4.40 -28.13
C TYR A 201 5.20 2.98 -27.60
N ALA A 202 6.09 2.79 -26.63
CA ALA A 202 6.35 1.47 -26.05
C ALA A 202 6.92 1.55 -24.63
N GLN A 203 6.83 0.45 -23.90
CA GLN A 203 7.65 0.20 -22.73
C GLN A 203 8.96 -0.46 -23.17
N ILE A 204 10.05 0.31 -23.19
CA ILE A 204 11.38 -0.13 -23.62
C ILE A 204 12.11 -0.77 -22.45
N ILE A 205 12.75 -1.92 -22.67
CA ILE A 205 13.52 -2.65 -21.67
C ILE A 205 14.81 -3.22 -22.24
N GLU A 206 15.88 -3.16 -21.46
CA GLU A 206 17.18 -3.74 -21.83
C GLU A 206 17.27 -5.21 -21.44
N SER A 207 17.63 -6.07 -22.40
CA SER A 207 17.95 -7.48 -22.18
C SER A 207 17.06 -8.21 -21.16
N PRO A 208 15.72 -8.19 -21.34
CA PRO A 208 14.82 -8.88 -20.42
C PRO A 208 15.09 -10.39 -20.47
N ASP A 209 15.13 -11.03 -19.29
CA ASP A 209 15.42 -12.46 -19.17
C ASP A 209 14.44 -13.22 -18.28
N SER A 210 13.62 -12.51 -17.52
CA SER A 210 12.71 -13.11 -16.56
C SER A 210 11.45 -12.27 -16.35
N TYR A 211 10.46 -12.93 -15.77
CA TYR A 211 9.19 -12.33 -15.38
C TYR A 211 8.76 -12.81 -13.99
N ASN A 212 7.85 -12.07 -13.37
CA ASN A 212 7.23 -12.43 -12.09
C ASN A 212 5.73 -12.14 -12.17
N ILE A 213 4.91 -13.02 -11.62
CA ILE A 213 3.46 -12.82 -11.54
C ILE A 213 3.07 -12.92 -10.07
N ALA A 214 2.36 -11.90 -9.58
CA ALA A 214 1.72 -11.87 -8.28
C ALA A 214 0.20 -11.83 -8.48
N PRO A 215 -0.45 -13.00 -8.69
CA PRO A 215 -1.89 -13.07 -8.85
C PRO A 215 -2.60 -13.03 -7.50
N MET A 216 -3.74 -12.34 -7.45
CA MET A 216 -4.76 -12.38 -6.41
C MET A 216 -6.04 -12.94 -7.02
N GLN A 217 -6.28 -14.23 -6.82
CA GLN A 217 -7.44 -14.93 -7.38
C GLN A 217 -8.36 -15.43 -6.27
N ILE A 218 -9.65 -15.53 -6.57
CA ILE A 218 -10.67 -16.05 -5.66
C ILE A 218 -11.44 -17.16 -6.37
N ASP A 219 -11.47 -18.34 -5.76
CA ASP A 219 -12.28 -19.46 -6.25
C ASP A 219 -13.76 -19.23 -5.92
N THR A 220 -14.54 -18.93 -6.95
CA THR A 220 -15.99 -18.68 -6.85
C THR A 220 -16.81 -19.81 -7.51
N TRP A 221 -16.15 -20.87 -7.99
CA TRP A 221 -16.78 -21.91 -8.80
C TRP A 221 -17.62 -22.86 -7.93
N ASN A 222 -18.93 -22.73 -7.99
CA ASN A 222 -19.80 -23.82 -7.58
C ASN A 222 -19.58 -25.00 -8.55
N ARG A 223 -18.99 -26.11 -8.08
CA ARG A 223 -18.61 -27.25 -8.95
C ARG A 223 -19.77 -27.94 -9.65
N ASN A 224 -21.02 -27.63 -9.28
CA ASN A 224 -22.20 -28.08 -10.02
C ASN A 224 -22.44 -27.27 -11.31
N ALA A 225 -21.79 -26.12 -11.48
CA ALA A 225 -21.84 -25.34 -12.71
C ALA A 225 -21.00 -26.03 -13.79
N THR A 226 -21.63 -26.28 -14.94
CA THR A 226 -21.01 -26.97 -16.08
C THR A 226 -20.62 -26.03 -17.22
N ASN A 227 -20.92 -24.74 -17.10
CA ASN A 227 -20.64 -23.71 -18.10
C ASN A 227 -20.26 -22.37 -17.41
N SER A 228 -20.13 -21.30 -18.18
CA SER A 228 -19.75 -19.97 -17.70
C SER A 228 -20.86 -19.21 -16.96
N THR A 229 -22.10 -19.72 -16.94
CA THR A 229 -23.20 -19.11 -16.18
C THR A 229 -22.92 -19.22 -14.69
N TYR A 230 -23.03 -18.09 -13.99
CA TYR A 230 -22.87 -18.06 -12.54
C TYR A 230 -23.93 -18.93 -11.85
N LEU A 231 -23.47 -19.80 -10.95
CA LEU A 231 -24.30 -20.59 -10.05
C LEU A 231 -23.89 -20.28 -8.60
N PRO A 232 -24.80 -19.79 -7.75
CA PRO A 232 -24.46 -19.45 -6.36
C PRO A 232 -23.95 -20.66 -5.58
N GLY A 233 -22.84 -20.49 -4.87
CA GLY A 233 -22.40 -21.42 -3.82
C GLY A 233 -22.68 -20.87 -2.41
N PRO A 234 -22.17 -21.53 -1.35
CA PRO A 234 -22.24 -21.00 0.01
C PRO A 234 -21.61 -19.61 0.11
N MET A 235 -22.22 -18.74 0.91
CA MET A 235 -21.76 -17.38 1.20
C MET A 235 -21.58 -17.21 2.72
N PRO A 236 -20.58 -16.44 3.20
CA PRO A 236 -20.46 -16.10 4.61
C PRO A 236 -21.59 -15.16 5.05
N SER A 237 -21.86 -15.13 6.35
CA SER A 237 -22.79 -14.19 6.98
C SER A 237 -22.39 -12.72 6.78
N GLY A 238 -21.09 -12.44 6.61
CA GLY A 238 -20.57 -11.12 6.29
C GLY A 238 -20.87 -10.65 4.86
N SER A 239 -21.27 -11.55 3.95
CA SER A 239 -21.68 -11.16 2.60
C SER A 239 -23.03 -10.46 2.61
N ARG A 240 -23.07 -9.24 2.09
CA ARG A 240 -24.31 -8.45 1.95
C ARG A 240 -25.04 -8.71 0.63
N ILE A 241 -24.49 -9.60 -0.20
CA ILE A 241 -24.99 -9.87 -1.55
C ILE A 241 -26.00 -11.01 -1.54
N PRO A 242 -27.21 -10.81 -2.10
CA PRO A 242 -28.21 -11.86 -2.17
C PRO A 242 -27.90 -12.86 -3.30
N PRO A 243 -28.34 -14.13 -3.20
CA PRO A 243 -28.05 -15.16 -4.20
C PRO A 243 -28.49 -14.83 -5.63
N GLU A 244 -29.55 -14.02 -5.79
CA GLU A 244 -30.10 -13.56 -7.06
C GLU A 244 -29.33 -12.42 -7.73
N ALA A 245 -28.26 -11.90 -7.10
CA ALA A 245 -27.51 -10.75 -7.61
C ALA A 245 -26.83 -10.98 -8.98
N GLY A 246 -26.63 -12.25 -9.37
CA GLY A 246 -26.00 -12.62 -10.64
C GLY A 246 -24.49 -12.81 -10.59
N TYR A 247 -23.87 -12.58 -9.42
CA TYR A 247 -22.43 -12.77 -9.17
C TYR A 247 -22.17 -13.31 -7.76
N SER A 248 -20.93 -13.72 -7.48
CA SER A 248 -20.51 -14.19 -6.16
C SER A 248 -20.04 -13.03 -5.30
N GLY A 249 -20.69 -12.76 -4.16
CA GLY A 249 -20.20 -11.77 -3.20
C GLY A 249 -18.84 -12.13 -2.56
N LEU A 250 -18.27 -13.31 -2.84
CA LEU A 250 -16.91 -13.66 -2.40
C LEU A 250 -15.86 -12.79 -3.09
N LEU A 251 -16.17 -12.28 -4.30
CA LEU A 251 -15.28 -11.38 -5.02
C LEU A 251 -15.02 -10.08 -4.27
N GLU A 252 -15.91 -9.70 -3.35
CA GLU A 252 -15.82 -8.48 -2.54
C GLU A 252 -14.97 -8.62 -1.27
N CYS A 253 -14.33 -9.80 -1.08
CA CYS A 253 -13.50 -10.09 0.08
C CYS A 253 -14.20 -9.81 1.43
N PRO A 254 -15.38 -10.41 1.69
CA PRO A 254 -16.09 -10.18 2.95
C PRO A 254 -15.25 -10.61 4.15
N CYS A 255 -15.24 -9.79 5.20
CA CYS A 255 -14.58 -10.13 6.45
C CYS A 255 -15.39 -11.23 7.18
N THR A 256 -14.73 -12.30 7.61
CA THR A 256 -15.35 -13.43 8.32
C THR A 256 -14.73 -13.63 9.70
N ASP A 257 -15.33 -14.48 10.51
CA ASP A 257 -14.81 -14.87 11.82
C ASP A 257 -13.54 -15.78 11.76
N ARG A 258 -13.00 -16.02 10.56
CA ARG A 258 -11.72 -16.70 10.34
C ARG A 258 -10.51 -15.80 10.46
N ILE A 259 -10.67 -14.49 10.28
CA ILE A 259 -9.59 -13.52 10.38
C ILE A 259 -9.60 -12.83 11.75
N GLU A 260 -8.41 -12.43 12.20
CA GLU A 260 -8.25 -11.73 13.47
C GLU A 260 -8.61 -10.25 13.30
N PHE A 261 -9.63 -9.80 14.01
CA PHE A 261 -10.07 -8.40 14.00
C PHE A 261 -9.86 -7.81 15.39
N LYS A 262 -9.03 -6.77 15.49
CA LYS A 262 -8.72 -6.09 16.76
C LYS A 262 -8.69 -4.60 16.53
N TRP A 263 -9.32 -3.83 17.41
CA TRP A 263 -9.17 -2.38 17.44
C TRP A 263 -9.43 -1.85 18.83
N GLY A 264 -8.95 -0.65 19.09
CA GLY A 264 -9.14 0.07 20.34
C GLY A 264 -9.10 1.57 20.13
N MET A 265 -9.79 2.30 20.99
CA MET A 265 -9.67 3.75 21.03
C MET A 265 -8.27 4.15 21.47
N THR A 266 -7.70 5.16 20.82
CA THR A 266 -6.51 5.85 21.30
C THR A 266 -6.93 7.10 22.07
N TYR A 267 -6.11 7.52 23.03
CA TYR A 267 -6.42 8.61 23.94
C TYR A 267 -5.24 9.59 24.05
N GLY A 268 -5.54 10.85 24.37
CA GLY A 268 -4.54 11.90 24.54
C GLY A 268 -4.98 12.97 25.54
N PHE A 269 -4.10 13.94 25.80
CA PHE A 269 -4.45 15.13 26.59
C PHE A 269 -5.15 16.18 25.73
N ASP A 270 -6.14 16.84 26.30
CA ASP A 270 -6.78 18.03 25.72
C ASP A 270 -5.91 19.26 26.01
N GLY A 271 -4.88 19.49 25.17
CA GLY A 271 -4.03 20.66 25.23
C GLY A 271 -4.77 21.85 24.62
N GLY A 272 -5.37 22.71 25.44
CA GLY A 272 -6.19 23.87 25.04
C GLY A 272 -5.50 24.98 24.21
N GLY A 273 -4.54 24.64 23.35
CA GLY A 273 -3.98 25.52 22.32
C GLY A 273 -4.97 25.66 21.17
N GLY A 274 -5.43 26.89 20.93
CA GLY A 274 -6.20 27.23 19.73
C GLY A 274 -5.43 26.86 18.47
N ALA A 275 -6.19 26.46 17.44
CA ALA A 275 -5.71 26.17 16.10
C ALA A 275 -4.73 27.25 15.61
N ASN A 276 -3.46 26.92 15.55
CA ASN A 276 -2.46 27.65 14.77
C ASN A 276 -1.86 26.67 13.76
N ASP A 277 -2.33 26.78 12.53
CA ASP A 277 -1.77 26.41 11.21
C ASP A 277 -1.12 25.04 10.95
N ASN A 278 -0.91 24.18 11.95
CA ASN A 278 -0.61 22.77 11.76
C ASN A 278 -1.63 21.96 12.54
N ASN A 279 -2.30 21.03 11.86
CA ASN A 279 -3.48 20.26 12.26
C ASN A 279 -3.31 19.33 13.50
N ASP A 280 -2.52 19.70 14.50
CA ASP A 280 -2.21 18.94 15.73
C ASP A 280 -3.32 19.07 16.78
N TYR A 281 -4.58 18.85 16.37
CA TYR A 281 -5.65 18.61 17.33
C TYR A 281 -5.53 17.15 17.79
N TYR A 282 -4.88 16.90 18.94
CA TYR A 282 -4.69 15.56 19.52
C TYR A 282 -6.01 14.87 19.95
N CYS A 283 -7.16 15.54 19.81
CA CYS A 283 -8.45 15.06 20.33
C CYS A 283 -9.54 14.96 19.25
N SER A 284 -9.92 13.75 18.84
CA SER A 284 -11.06 13.50 17.95
C SER A 284 -12.43 13.66 18.63
N GLY A 285 -12.50 13.65 19.97
CA GLY A 285 -13.75 13.81 20.72
C GLY A 285 -13.64 13.53 22.22
N PRO A 286 -14.75 13.67 22.98
CA PRO A 286 -14.77 13.35 24.39
C PRO A 286 -14.65 11.84 24.63
N VAL A 287 -14.03 11.45 25.75
CA VAL A 287 -14.11 10.05 26.21
C VAL A 287 -15.59 9.70 26.48
N PRO A 288 -16.12 8.57 25.98
CA PRO A 288 -17.58 8.34 25.94
C PRO A 288 -18.27 8.22 27.30
N ASN A 289 -17.63 7.58 28.28
CA ASN A 289 -18.23 7.27 29.59
C ASN A 289 -17.15 7.01 30.66
N ALA A 290 -17.58 6.81 31.90
CA ALA A 290 -16.70 6.55 33.05
C ALA A 290 -15.81 5.30 32.89
N THR A 291 -16.32 4.23 32.27
CA THR A 291 -15.53 3.00 32.01
C THR A 291 -14.39 3.29 31.05
N ASN A 292 -14.69 3.94 29.92
CA ASN A 292 -13.65 4.34 28.96
C ASN A 292 -12.72 5.41 29.53
N CYS A 293 -13.16 6.22 30.50
CA CYS A 293 -12.26 7.15 31.19
C CYS A 293 -11.18 6.43 31.99
N HIS A 294 -11.51 5.32 32.64
CA HIS A 294 -10.50 4.52 33.33
C HIS A 294 -9.43 3.99 32.37
N GLU A 295 -9.86 3.39 31.26
CA GLU A 295 -8.97 2.88 30.21
C GLU A 295 -8.14 4.01 29.58
N ALA A 296 -8.78 5.15 29.30
CA ALA A 296 -8.13 6.32 28.71
C ALA A 296 -7.03 6.88 29.60
N VAL A 297 -7.29 7.02 30.90
CA VAL A 297 -6.26 7.49 31.82
C VAL A 297 -5.11 6.50 31.93
N GLN A 298 -5.37 5.19 31.98
CA GLN A 298 -4.29 4.18 32.00
C GLN A 298 -3.47 4.15 30.70
N TYR A 299 -4.12 4.46 29.58
CA TYR A 299 -3.45 4.60 28.29
C TYR A 299 -2.48 5.78 28.32
N VAL A 300 -2.97 6.96 28.69
CA VAL A 300 -2.23 8.24 28.60
C VAL A 300 -1.28 8.46 29.78
N VAL A 301 -1.73 8.22 31.01
CA VAL A 301 -0.99 8.50 32.25
C VAL A 301 -0.56 7.20 32.89
N LYS A 302 0.74 6.94 32.91
CA LYS A 302 1.27 5.84 33.72
C LYS A 302 1.33 6.29 35.18
N GLY A 303 0.81 5.46 36.07
CA GLY A 303 0.83 5.64 37.51
C GLY A 303 1.20 4.36 38.23
N LYS A 304 1.66 4.48 39.49
CA LYS A 304 1.92 3.32 40.36
C LYS A 304 0.61 2.67 40.82
N GLU A 305 -0.40 3.49 41.06
CA GLU A 305 -1.73 3.09 41.49
C GLU A 305 -2.78 4.03 40.86
N TYR A 306 -4.00 3.54 40.66
CA TYR A 306 -5.09 4.31 40.07
C TYR A 306 -6.29 4.34 41.01
N ARG A 307 -6.88 5.53 41.22
CA ARG A 307 -8.07 5.72 42.07
C ARG A 307 -9.16 6.39 41.25
N SER A 308 -10.28 5.69 41.02
CA SER A 308 -11.37 6.24 40.21
C SER A 308 -12.49 6.84 41.04
N SER A 309 -13.00 7.98 40.60
CA SER A 309 -14.18 8.63 41.18
C SER A 309 -15.08 9.22 40.09
N GLN A 310 -16.37 9.32 40.40
CA GLN A 310 -17.36 9.98 39.56
C GLN A 310 -17.95 11.15 40.32
N VAL A 311 -18.01 12.31 39.68
CA VAL A 311 -18.45 13.58 40.29
C VAL A 311 -19.42 14.32 39.37
N SER A 312 -20.13 15.28 39.93
CA SER A 312 -20.96 16.24 39.18
C SER A 312 -20.71 17.61 39.82
N THR A 313 -19.68 18.30 39.34
CA THR A 313 -19.21 19.57 39.92
C THR A 313 -18.66 20.50 38.85
N ASP A 314 -18.67 21.80 39.12
CA ASP A 314 -18.05 22.82 38.25
C ASP A 314 -16.60 23.11 38.66
N SER A 315 -16.13 22.52 39.77
CA SER A 315 -14.75 22.65 40.27
C SER A 315 -13.74 21.71 39.60
N MET A 316 -14.19 20.87 38.67
CA MET A 316 -13.36 19.90 37.94
C MET A 316 -13.70 19.98 36.45
N PRO A 317 -12.76 19.62 35.54
CA PRO A 317 -13.06 19.53 34.11
C PRO A 317 -14.24 18.60 33.85
N LYS A 318 -15.14 18.95 32.92
CA LYS A 318 -16.23 18.06 32.49
C LYS A 318 -15.67 16.91 31.63
N GLY A 319 -16.25 15.71 31.77
CA GLY A 319 -15.76 14.50 31.11
C GLY A 319 -14.64 13.81 31.87
N CYS A 320 -13.68 13.22 31.14
CA CYS A 320 -12.58 12.46 31.72
C CYS A 320 -11.39 13.34 32.09
N SER A 321 -10.83 13.15 33.29
CA SER A 321 -9.59 13.80 33.71
C SER A 321 -8.72 12.90 34.58
N ALA A 322 -7.42 13.20 34.59
CA ALA A 322 -6.40 12.53 35.38
C ALA A 322 -5.63 13.55 36.22
N THR A 323 -5.39 13.24 37.49
CA THR A 323 -4.48 14.01 38.36
C THR A 323 -3.35 13.10 38.82
N LEU A 324 -2.11 13.39 38.42
CA LEU A 324 -0.93 12.71 38.95
C LEU A 324 -0.58 13.30 40.32
N ARG A 325 -0.50 12.46 41.34
CA ARG A 325 -0.14 12.82 42.71
C ARG A 325 1.36 12.70 42.95
N GLU A 326 1.84 13.36 43.99
CA GLU A 326 3.25 13.38 44.37
C GLU A 326 3.83 11.97 44.66
N ASP A 327 3.01 11.05 45.20
CA ASP A 327 3.40 9.67 45.47
C ASP A 327 3.50 8.79 44.21
N GLY A 328 3.06 9.31 43.06
CA GLY A 328 2.96 8.61 41.78
C GLY A 328 1.64 7.87 41.56
N SER A 329 0.67 8.01 42.46
CA SER A 329 -0.71 7.57 42.23
C SER A 329 -1.45 8.52 41.28
N VAL A 330 -2.44 8.00 40.58
CA VAL A 330 -3.23 8.76 39.59
C VAL A 330 -4.70 8.72 39.99
N ASP A 331 -5.27 9.90 40.25
CA ASP A 331 -6.72 10.03 40.44
C ASP A 331 -7.40 10.18 39.08
N ILE A 332 -8.31 9.25 38.79
CA ILE A 332 -9.15 9.22 37.60
C ILE A 332 -10.50 9.81 37.98
N VAL A 333 -10.90 10.90 37.32
CA VAL A 333 -12.17 11.57 37.62
C VAL A 333 -13.02 11.63 36.37
N TRP A 334 -14.19 11.00 36.43
CA TRP A 334 -15.28 11.20 35.47
C TRP A 334 -16.25 12.23 36.03
N ASN A 335 -16.31 13.40 35.41
CA ASN A 335 -17.26 14.45 35.75
C ASN A 335 -18.40 14.48 34.73
N GLU A 336 -19.65 14.41 35.20
CA GLU A 336 -20.83 14.33 34.33
C GLU A 336 -20.83 15.41 33.24
N LEU A 337 -21.04 14.99 31.99
CA LEU A 337 -21.15 15.91 30.85
C LEU A 337 -22.44 16.74 30.97
N PRO A 338 -22.41 18.03 30.57
CA PRO A 338 -23.62 18.84 30.52
C PRO A 338 -24.65 18.23 29.55
N THR A 339 -25.94 18.45 29.84
CA THR A 339 -27.06 17.93 29.03
C THR A 339 -27.25 18.67 27.69
N SER A 340 -26.48 19.74 27.42
CA SER A 340 -26.44 20.45 26.14
C SER A 340 -25.41 19.83 25.19
N ASN A 341 -25.84 19.47 23.97
CA ASN A 341 -24.99 18.92 22.90
C ASN A 341 -23.99 19.94 22.28
N ASN A 342 -23.61 21.01 23.00
CA ASN A 342 -22.75 22.04 22.45
C ASN A 342 -21.27 21.67 22.70
N VAL A 343 -20.51 21.41 21.64
CA VAL A 343 -19.07 21.08 21.70
C VAL A 343 -18.25 22.18 22.41
N LEU A 344 -18.74 23.42 22.41
CA LEU A 344 -18.12 24.55 23.11
C LEU A 344 -18.24 24.47 24.64
N ASP A 345 -19.24 23.76 25.19
CA ASP A 345 -19.37 23.50 26.63
C ASP A 345 -18.36 22.44 27.11
N TYR A 346 -17.85 21.60 26.20
CA TYR A 346 -16.76 20.65 26.50
C TYR A 346 -15.41 21.37 26.61
N GLN A 347 -15.20 22.43 25.83
CA GLN A 347 -13.92 23.17 25.75
C GLN A 347 -13.74 24.26 26.81
N ARG A 348 -14.81 24.70 27.47
CA ARG A 348 -14.77 25.71 28.53
C ARG A 348 -15.08 25.05 29.86
N LEU A 349 -14.33 25.40 30.91
CA LEU A 349 -14.40 24.95 32.34
C LEU A 349 -13.34 23.88 32.68
N ALA A 350 -12.37 24.09 33.57
CA ALA A 350 -11.89 25.27 34.28
C ALA A 350 -10.35 25.11 34.41
N LEU A 351 -9.60 26.18 34.15
CA LEU A 351 -8.20 26.26 34.57
C LEU A 351 -8.21 26.24 36.11
N VAL A 352 -7.69 25.16 36.72
CA VAL A 352 -7.46 25.15 38.15
C VAL A 352 -6.33 26.13 38.44
N GLU A 353 -6.64 27.19 39.19
CA GLU A 353 -5.73 28.31 39.51
C GLU A 353 -4.62 27.95 40.51
N GLU A 354 -4.60 26.73 41.06
CA GLU A 354 -3.50 26.24 41.91
C GLU A 354 -2.62 25.28 41.10
N SER A 355 -1.74 25.86 40.30
CA SER A 355 -0.75 25.14 39.53
C SER A 355 0.42 24.77 40.46
N SER A 356 0.59 23.48 40.82
CA SER A 356 1.78 23.04 41.55
C SER A 356 3.04 23.45 40.78
N ASN A 357 4.04 23.99 41.46
CA ASN A 357 5.33 24.31 40.85
C ASN A 357 6.16 23.05 40.52
N ARG A 358 5.54 21.88 40.43
CA ARG A 358 6.21 20.61 40.18
C ARG A 358 5.58 19.89 39.02
N LEU A 359 6.42 19.45 38.09
CA LEU A 359 6.06 18.51 37.04
C LEU A 359 6.56 17.12 37.43
N ALA A 360 5.81 16.08 37.08
CA ALA A 360 6.24 14.70 37.24
C ALA A 360 5.77 13.83 36.09
N GLY A 361 6.53 12.79 35.80
CA GLY A 361 6.19 11.77 34.83
C GLY A 361 6.61 10.39 35.32
N VAL A 362 5.88 9.38 34.88
CA VAL A 362 6.20 7.98 35.15
C VAL A 362 6.18 7.24 33.81
N ALA A 363 7.14 6.35 33.61
CA ALA A 363 7.13 5.38 32.53
C ALA A 363 7.48 4.01 33.12
N LEU A 364 6.63 3.01 32.89
CA LEU A 364 6.76 1.67 33.44
C LEU A 364 7.00 0.67 32.31
N GLY A 365 7.82 -0.35 32.56
CA GLY A 365 8.18 -1.32 31.54
C GLY A 365 9.41 -2.16 31.91
N LEU A 366 10.30 -2.38 30.94
CA LEU A 366 11.59 -3.04 31.15
C LEU A 366 12.49 -2.28 32.15
N VAL A 367 12.33 -0.95 32.20
CA VAL A 367 12.95 -0.05 33.17
C VAL A 367 11.87 0.87 33.71
N ASN A 368 11.66 0.86 35.02
CA ASN A 368 10.73 1.80 35.64
C ASN A 368 11.44 3.14 35.82
N LEU A 369 10.93 4.17 35.17
CA LEU A 369 11.40 5.54 35.25
C LEU A 369 10.36 6.38 35.99
N THR A 370 10.78 7.09 37.04
CA THR A 370 10.07 8.28 37.52
C THR A 370 10.91 9.50 37.28
N LEU A 371 10.27 10.61 36.93
CA LEU A 371 10.90 11.89 36.69
C LEU A 371 10.12 12.99 37.42
N SER A 372 10.80 13.93 38.06
CA SER A 372 10.19 15.17 38.55
C SER A 372 11.03 16.40 38.25
N ILE A 373 10.37 17.52 37.99
CA ILE A 373 10.97 18.83 37.72
C ILE A 373 10.36 19.83 38.69
N ASP A 374 11.19 20.46 39.50
CA ASP A 374 10.76 21.57 40.36
C ASP A 374 10.95 22.89 39.60
N LEU A 375 9.85 23.59 39.33
CA LEU A 375 9.78 24.87 38.64
C LEU A 375 9.89 25.99 39.67
N ASP A 376 11.04 26.67 39.72
CA ASP A 376 11.19 27.80 40.64
C ASP A 376 10.56 29.07 40.04
N ALA A 377 9.58 29.67 40.72
CA ALA A 377 8.75 30.77 40.19
C ALA A 377 9.49 32.12 40.03
N LYS A 378 10.82 32.15 40.18
CA LYS A 378 11.62 33.38 40.29
C LYS A 378 12.89 33.46 39.44
N GLU A 379 13.25 32.44 38.67
CA GLU A 379 14.43 32.48 37.79
C GLU A 379 14.11 31.97 36.38
N GLU A 380 14.93 32.34 35.39
CA GLU A 380 14.86 31.76 34.04
C GLU A 380 14.89 30.23 34.13
N ASN A 381 13.95 29.54 33.46
CA ASN A 381 13.74 28.08 33.47
C ASN A 381 14.98 27.22 33.13
N ASP A 382 16.11 27.82 32.74
CA ASP A 382 17.39 27.15 32.44
C ASP A 382 18.09 26.58 33.70
N GLN A 383 17.67 26.94 34.93
CA GLN A 383 18.20 26.40 36.19
C GLN A 383 17.37 25.28 36.84
N ALA A 384 16.20 24.92 36.27
CA ALA A 384 15.37 23.86 36.82
C ALA A 384 16.13 22.51 36.87
N VAL A 385 15.97 21.77 37.96
CA VAL A 385 16.60 20.45 38.16
C VAL A 385 15.59 19.35 37.86
N VAL A 386 16.04 18.38 37.08
CA VAL A 386 15.31 17.16 36.77
C VAL A 386 15.84 16.05 37.66
N HIS A 387 14.97 15.54 38.53
CA HIS A 387 15.23 14.35 39.34
C HIS A 387 14.65 13.13 38.63
N MET A 388 15.43 12.06 38.54
CA MET A 388 15.07 10.81 37.88
C MET A 388 15.35 9.63 38.80
N THR A 389 14.43 8.68 38.84
CA THR A 389 14.67 7.37 39.47
C THR A 389 14.51 6.30 38.40
N LEU A 390 15.55 5.48 38.20
CA LEU A 390 15.49 4.35 37.28
C LEU A 390 15.61 3.05 38.09
N THR A 391 14.68 2.12 37.87
CA THR A 391 14.70 0.79 38.49
C THR A 391 14.69 -0.29 37.41
N GLY A 392 15.64 -1.23 37.52
CA GLY A 392 15.77 -2.38 36.61
C GLY A 392 16.41 -3.58 37.30
N PRO A 393 16.56 -4.74 36.61
CA PRO A 393 17.14 -5.95 37.19
C PRO A 393 18.57 -5.71 37.69
N ALA A 394 18.90 -6.17 38.90
CA ALA A 394 20.22 -5.90 39.50
C ALA A 394 21.36 -6.73 38.90
N ASP A 395 21.05 -7.83 38.22
CA ASP A 395 22.00 -8.78 37.62
C ASP A 395 22.29 -8.50 36.13
N LYS A 396 21.69 -7.44 35.56
CA LYS A 396 21.82 -7.03 34.16
C LYS A 396 22.05 -5.53 34.06
N TRP A 397 22.65 -5.09 32.96
CA TRP A 397 22.60 -3.67 32.63
C TRP A 397 21.17 -3.31 32.19
N PHE A 398 20.77 -2.07 32.41
CA PHE A 398 19.52 -1.53 31.88
C PHE A 398 19.70 -0.06 31.52
N GLY A 399 18.83 0.47 30.65
CA GLY A 399 18.95 1.85 30.23
C GLY A 399 17.71 2.43 29.60
N VAL A 400 17.67 3.76 29.59
CA VAL A 400 16.60 4.57 28.99
C VAL A 400 17.23 5.54 28.01
N GLY A 401 16.76 5.51 26.76
CA GLY A 401 17.04 6.50 25.72
C GLY A 401 15.88 7.48 25.59
N PHE A 402 16.18 8.77 25.39
CA PHE A 402 15.21 9.86 25.32
C PHE A 402 15.19 10.52 23.93
N GLY A 403 14.00 10.85 23.45
CA GLY A 403 13.75 11.64 22.25
C GLY A 403 13.45 10.84 20.97
N SER A 404 13.33 9.51 21.04
CA SER A 404 12.94 8.67 19.91
C SER A 404 12.31 7.36 20.39
N PHE A 405 11.50 6.71 19.53
CA PHE A 405 11.03 5.33 19.71
C PHE A 405 11.97 4.29 19.09
N TYR A 406 13.03 4.75 18.43
CA TYR A 406 13.96 3.92 17.70
C TYR A 406 15.40 4.27 18.08
N MET A 407 16.35 3.39 17.77
CA MET A 407 17.78 3.69 17.87
C MET A 407 18.26 4.67 16.79
N CYS A 408 17.34 5.30 16.06
CA CYS A 408 17.59 6.40 15.16
C CYS A 408 16.68 7.59 15.52
N VAL A 409 17.24 8.79 15.62
CA VAL A 409 16.46 10.00 15.93
C VAL A 409 15.73 10.50 14.68
N HIS A 410 16.42 10.53 13.54
CA HIS A 410 15.82 10.91 12.25
C HIS A 410 16.26 9.91 11.19
N GLN A 411 15.32 9.09 10.74
CA GLN A 411 15.56 8.14 9.67
C GLN A 411 15.37 8.83 8.31
N GLN A 412 16.38 8.76 7.45
CA GLN A 412 16.31 9.24 6.07
C GLN A 412 16.70 8.08 5.15
N GLY A 413 15.69 7.39 4.61
CA GLY A 413 15.89 6.11 3.92
C GLY A 413 16.41 5.03 4.88
N ASP A 414 17.53 4.39 4.51
CA ASP A 414 18.23 3.40 5.34
C ASP A 414 19.36 4.03 6.18
N GLU A 415 19.52 5.36 6.11
CA GLU A 415 20.53 6.10 6.86
C GLU A 415 19.94 6.78 8.10
N CYS A 416 20.81 6.96 9.10
CA CYS A 416 20.50 7.67 10.32
C CYS A 416 21.50 8.83 10.54
N PRO A 417 21.39 9.92 9.76
CA PRO A 417 22.38 10.99 9.76
C PRO A 417 22.61 11.64 11.13
N ASP A 418 21.57 11.66 12.00
CA ASP A 418 21.63 12.27 13.34
C ASP A 418 21.95 11.27 14.48
N GLY A 419 22.21 10.00 14.12
CA GLY A 419 22.48 8.90 15.01
C GLY A 419 21.32 8.55 15.94
N GLY A 420 21.62 7.77 16.99
CA GLY A 420 20.66 7.33 17.99
C GLY A 420 20.42 8.34 19.11
N PRO A 421 19.44 8.08 19.99
CA PRO A 421 19.05 9.03 21.04
C PRO A 421 20.12 9.18 22.14
N TYR A 422 19.97 10.23 22.97
CA TYR A 422 20.67 10.32 24.26
C TYR A 422 20.17 9.19 25.16
N ALA A 423 21.08 8.49 25.85
CA ALA A 423 20.73 7.38 26.72
C ALA A 423 21.51 7.38 28.03
N ILE A 424 20.84 6.95 29.09
CA ILE A 424 21.41 6.67 30.41
C ILE A 424 21.48 5.16 30.56
N ILE A 425 22.69 4.62 30.74
CA ILE A 425 22.93 3.19 30.92
C ILE A 425 23.41 2.94 32.35
N VAL A 426 22.73 2.04 33.06
CA VAL A 426 23.10 1.55 34.38
C VAL A 426 23.66 0.14 34.23
N SER A 427 24.92 -0.06 34.63
CA SER A 427 25.64 -1.33 34.56
C SER A 427 26.33 -1.56 35.89
N GLY A 428 25.66 -2.29 36.78
CA GLY A 428 26.12 -2.46 38.15
C GLY A 428 26.19 -1.11 38.88
N ASP A 429 27.37 -0.77 39.37
CA ASP A 429 27.59 0.49 40.10
C ASP A 429 27.87 1.68 39.16
N GLU A 430 28.05 1.43 37.86
CA GLU A 430 28.30 2.46 36.87
C GLU A 430 27.00 3.01 36.26
N VAL A 431 26.93 4.34 36.15
CA VAL A 431 25.90 5.06 35.39
C VAL A 431 26.59 5.90 34.33
N VAL A 432 26.30 5.61 33.06
CA VAL A 432 27.01 6.18 31.90
C VAL A 432 26.01 6.85 30.95
N GLU A 433 26.32 8.08 30.56
CA GLU A 433 25.58 8.82 29.53
C GLU A 433 26.20 8.56 28.15
N ARG A 434 25.35 8.28 27.17
CA ARG A 434 25.75 8.02 25.78
C ARG A 434 24.88 8.79 24.82
N LYS A 435 25.46 9.14 23.67
CA LYS A 435 24.71 9.43 22.45
C LYS A 435 24.81 8.17 21.60
N LEU A 436 23.70 7.44 21.48
CA LEU A 436 23.67 6.16 20.76
C LEU A 436 23.92 6.35 19.27
N ASP A 437 24.26 5.27 18.59
CA ASP A 437 24.39 5.21 17.14
C ASP A 437 23.30 4.28 16.57
N PHE A 438 23.09 4.28 15.26
CA PHE A 438 22.11 3.41 14.63
C PHE A 438 22.47 1.94 14.84
N HIS A 439 21.65 1.23 15.63
CA HIS A 439 21.90 -0.15 16.07
C HIS A 439 23.27 -0.38 16.75
N GLY A 440 23.88 0.69 17.30
CA GLY A 440 25.21 0.66 17.88
C GLY A 440 25.27 1.21 19.31
N PRO A 441 26.37 0.91 20.05
CA PRO A 441 26.57 1.40 21.41
C PRO A 441 26.81 2.93 21.50
N GLY A 442 27.01 3.57 20.35
CA GLY A 442 27.34 4.98 20.22
C GLY A 442 28.56 5.41 21.01
N VAL A 443 28.59 6.68 21.39
CA VAL A 443 29.71 7.28 22.10
C VAL A 443 29.32 7.66 23.52
N VAL A 444 30.23 7.40 24.47
CA VAL A 444 30.13 7.97 25.82
C VAL A 444 30.29 9.48 25.72
N ILE A 445 29.42 10.22 26.39
CA ILE A 445 29.43 11.69 26.38
C ILE A 445 29.82 12.24 27.75
N GLU A 446 30.06 13.54 27.79
CA GLU A 446 30.46 14.22 29.02
C GLU A 446 29.39 14.10 30.10
N LYS A 447 29.76 13.69 31.31
CA LYS A 447 28.82 13.52 32.42
C LYS A 447 28.11 14.84 32.77
N SER A 448 26.78 14.78 32.79
CA SER A 448 25.85 15.81 33.24
C SER A 448 25.05 15.38 34.48
N LEU A 449 24.94 14.07 34.74
CA LEU A 449 24.20 13.51 35.88
C LEU A 449 24.98 13.53 37.19
N THR A 450 24.27 13.85 38.27
CA THR A 450 24.66 13.54 39.66
C THR A 450 23.98 12.24 40.06
N ILE A 451 24.75 11.30 40.63
CA ILE A 451 24.21 10.05 41.18
C ILE A 451 23.98 10.27 42.67
N GLU A 452 22.72 10.33 43.09
CA GLU A 452 22.31 10.60 44.46
C GLU A 452 22.33 9.32 45.30
N SER A 453 21.86 8.22 44.72
CA SER A 453 22.01 6.87 45.31
C SER A 453 21.93 5.77 44.26
N ASN A 454 22.46 4.60 44.61
CA ASN A 454 22.41 3.37 43.82
C ASN A 454 22.25 2.20 44.81
N LEU A 455 21.05 1.61 44.85
CA LEU A 455 20.67 0.61 45.83
C LEU A 455 20.21 -0.66 45.13
N VAL A 456 20.51 -1.81 45.75
CA VAL A 456 20.01 -3.12 45.31
C VAL A 456 19.17 -3.74 46.42
N GLU A 457 17.91 -4.03 46.13
CA GLU A 457 16.96 -4.64 47.05
C GLU A 457 16.11 -5.66 46.26
N ASP A 458 15.93 -6.87 46.82
CA ASP A 458 15.12 -7.95 46.23
C ASP A 458 15.41 -8.26 44.75
N GLY A 459 16.68 -8.16 44.34
CA GLY A 459 17.12 -8.42 42.95
C GLY A 459 16.86 -7.29 41.97
N TRP A 460 16.38 -6.13 42.44
CA TRP A 460 16.18 -4.92 41.65
C TRP A 460 17.19 -3.86 42.06
N ARG A 461 17.74 -3.15 41.07
CA ARG A 461 18.61 -2.00 41.28
C ARG A 461 17.84 -0.72 41.01
N THR A 462 17.87 0.20 41.96
CA THR A 462 17.26 1.52 41.87
C THR A 462 18.36 2.58 41.95
N VAL A 463 18.46 3.43 40.93
CA VAL A 463 19.36 4.59 40.91
C VAL A 463 18.57 5.88 40.95
N HIS A 464 18.96 6.78 41.85
CA HIS A 464 18.43 8.13 41.93
C HIS A 464 19.45 9.10 41.33
N LEU A 465 19.00 9.88 40.36
CA LEU A 465 19.84 10.72 39.52
C LEU A 465 19.26 12.14 39.47
N SER A 466 20.10 13.14 39.33
CA SER A 466 19.66 14.51 39.04
C SER A 466 20.55 15.22 38.03
N ARG A 467 19.97 16.11 37.23
CA ARG A 467 20.70 17.03 36.35
C ARG A 467 19.88 18.27 36.01
N ALA A 468 20.52 19.28 35.43
CA ALA A 468 19.82 20.42 34.86
C ALA A 468 18.87 20.01 33.73
N LEU A 469 17.75 20.74 33.63
CA LEU A 469 16.72 20.57 32.60
C LEU A 469 17.27 20.67 31.18
N LYS A 470 18.14 21.66 30.96
CA LYS A 470 18.89 21.83 29.72
C LYS A 470 20.03 20.82 29.63
N GLY A 471 20.12 20.13 28.50
CA GLY A 471 21.24 19.25 28.21
C GLY A 471 22.57 20.01 28.23
N LYS A 472 23.61 19.42 28.82
CA LYS A 472 24.94 20.04 28.95
C LYS A 472 25.60 20.36 27.61
N THR A 473 25.30 19.56 26.58
CA THR A 473 25.75 19.74 25.18
C THR A 473 24.60 19.40 24.23
N SER A 474 24.74 19.68 22.93
CA SER A 474 23.77 19.26 21.91
C SER A 474 23.53 17.73 21.83
N LYS A 475 24.48 16.92 22.31
CA LYS A 475 24.33 15.46 22.42
C LYS A 475 23.47 14.97 23.60
N HIS A 476 23.10 15.87 24.52
CA HIS A 476 22.26 15.57 25.67
C HIS A 476 20.80 15.89 25.36
N TYR A 477 19.89 15.14 25.98
CA TYR A 477 18.47 15.47 25.90
C TYR A 477 18.17 16.77 26.65
N THR A 478 17.24 17.59 26.14
CA THR A 478 16.72 18.77 26.84
C THR A 478 15.24 18.56 27.11
N PHE A 479 14.84 18.63 28.38
CA PHE A 479 13.44 18.49 28.78
C PHE A 479 12.71 19.83 28.59
N THR A 480 11.39 19.77 28.42
CA THR A 480 10.52 20.94 28.24
C THR A 480 9.61 21.10 29.46
N THR A 481 9.30 22.34 29.84
CA THR A 481 8.44 22.66 31.00
C THR A 481 6.97 22.88 30.64
N SER A 482 6.54 22.56 29.42
CA SER A 482 5.13 22.65 29.04
C SER A 482 4.31 21.65 29.88
N SER A 483 3.20 22.12 30.45
CA SER A 483 2.32 21.36 31.36
C SER A 483 1.74 20.06 30.80
N SER A 484 1.95 19.80 29.50
CA SER A 484 1.57 18.56 28.80
C SER A 484 2.63 18.21 27.73
N SER A 485 3.80 17.71 28.13
CA SER A 485 4.82 17.23 27.18
C SER A 485 4.91 15.70 27.19
N SER A 486 4.76 15.10 26.01
CA SER A 486 5.05 13.68 25.77
C SER A 486 6.49 13.54 25.28
N HIS A 487 7.27 12.71 25.96
CA HIS A 487 8.65 12.42 25.63
C HIS A 487 8.78 10.97 25.19
N LYS A 488 9.20 10.77 23.92
CA LYS A 488 9.45 9.45 23.35
C LYS A 488 10.65 8.79 24.02
N LEU A 489 10.52 7.54 24.41
CA LEU A 489 11.57 6.75 25.03
C LEU A 489 11.86 5.46 24.26
N ILE A 490 13.09 4.98 24.41
CA ILE A 490 13.44 3.57 24.24
C ILE A 490 13.94 3.03 25.57
N MET A 491 13.53 1.81 25.92
CA MET A 491 14.00 1.11 27.11
C MET A 491 14.66 -0.20 26.71
N ALA A 492 15.73 -0.57 27.41
CA ALA A 492 16.42 -1.82 27.14
C ALA A 492 17.05 -2.40 28.40
N ASN A 493 17.20 -3.73 28.42
CA ASN A 493 18.02 -4.43 29.39
C ASN A 493 18.94 -5.47 28.73
N GLY A 494 20.05 -5.71 29.39
CA GLY A 494 21.08 -6.65 28.97
C GLY A 494 20.75 -8.10 29.27
N CYS A 495 21.58 -8.98 28.73
CA CYS A 495 21.59 -10.39 29.12
C CYS A 495 22.39 -10.61 30.42
N ASN A 496 23.31 -9.69 30.73
CA ASN A 496 24.21 -9.66 31.88
C ASN A 496 24.59 -8.18 32.18
N LEU A 497 25.54 -7.95 33.08
CA LEU A 497 25.99 -6.60 33.46
C LEU A 497 26.85 -5.90 32.39
N GLU A 498 27.45 -6.61 31.44
CA GLU A 498 28.30 -6.00 30.42
C GLU A 498 27.45 -5.28 29.35
N PHE A 499 27.64 -3.96 29.21
CA PHE A 499 26.89 -3.18 28.22
C PHE A 499 27.20 -3.66 26.79
N GLY A 500 26.15 -4.04 26.07
CA GLY A 500 26.25 -4.64 24.74
C GLY A 500 24.87 -4.78 24.10
N LYS A 501 24.67 -5.79 23.25
CA LYS A 501 23.36 -6.06 22.66
C LYS A 501 22.34 -6.40 23.76
N HIS A 502 21.19 -5.75 23.71
CA HIS A 502 20.10 -5.97 24.67
C HIS A 502 19.43 -7.35 24.47
N CYS A 503 18.95 -7.94 25.56
CA CYS A 503 18.11 -9.14 25.55
C CYS A 503 16.61 -8.81 25.56
N GLY A 504 16.23 -7.66 26.13
CA GLY A 504 14.89 -7.10 26.06
C GLY A 504 14.95 -5.64 25.64
N HIS A 505 14.02 -5.21 24.79
CA HIS A 505 13.86 -3.82 24.39
C HIS A 505 12.40 -3.50 24.09
N GLU A 506 12.01 -2.24 24.29
CA GLU A 506 10.69 -1.74 23.92
C GLU A 506 10.72 -0.22 23.70
N PRO A 507 9.88 0.33 22.80
CA PRO A 507 9.54 1.74 22.83
C PRO A 507 8.65 2.03 24.05
N ASN A 508 8.73 3.23 24.59
CA ASN A 508 7.88 3.68 25.69
C ASN A 508 7.65 5.20 25.59
N GLU A 509 6.71 5.75 26.36
CA GLU A 509 6.46 7.19 26.44
C GLU A 509 6.52 7.67 27.88
N LEU A 510 7.05 8.87 28.07
CA LEU A 510 7.01 9.60 29.33
C LEU A 510 6.18 10.87 29.16
N ASN A 511 4.98 10.82 29.70
CA ASN A 511 4.11 12.00 29.80
C ASN A 511 4.44 12.74 31.09
N ILE A 512 4.94 13.98 30.95
CA ILE A 512 5.24 14.87 32.07
C ILE A 512 4.03 15.78 32.31
N LEU A 513 3.49 15.69 33.53
CA LEU A 513 2.26 16.34 33.97
C LEU A 513 2.53 17.24 35.16
N GLN A 514 1.74 18.28 35.28
CA GLN A 514 1.74 19.09 36.49
C GLN A 514 1.12 18.29 37.65
N VAL A 515 1.88 18.15 38.74
CA VAL A 515 1.45 17.39 39.92
C VAL A 515 0.25 18.09 40.56
N ASP A 516 -0.70 17.30 41.07
CA ASP A 516 -1.92 17.78 41.73
C ASP A 516 -2.85 18.67 40.90
N SER A 517 -2.59 18.81 39.60
CA SER A 517 -3.46 19.52 38.67
C SER A 517 -4.27 18.53 37.81
N PRO A 518 -5.61 18.65 37.72
CA PRO A 518 -6.40 17.79 36.85
C PRO A 518 -6.16 18.12 35.38
N MET A 519 -5.77 17.12 34.61
CA MET A 519 -5.57 17.20 33.18
C MET A 519 -6.67 16.46 32.46
N LYS A 520 -7.26 17.10 31.46
CA LYS A 520 -8.38 16.53 30.71
C LYS A 520 -7.88 15.52 29.69
N ILE A 521 -8.56 14.37 29.62
CA ILE A 521 -8.30 13.30 28.68
C ILE A 521 -9.41 13.25 27.63
N CYS A 522 -9.01 13.06 26.39
CA CYS A 522 -9.87 12.97 25.22
C CYS A 522 -9.57 11.70 24.43
N GLN A 523 -10.48 11.32 23.53
CA GLN A 523 -10.19 10.35 22.49
C GLN A 523 -9.31 11.03 21.43
N SER A 524 -8.21 10.40 21.03
CA SER A 524 -7.32 10.88 19.97
C SER A 524 -7.57 10.20 18.61
N GLY A 525 -8.20 9.02 18.62
CA GLY A 525 -8.49 8.27 17.41
C GLY A 525 -8.95 6.85 17.70
N VAL A 526 -8.86 6.00 16.68
CA VAL A 526 -9.05 4.55 16.77
C VAL A 526 -7.98 3.89 15.91
N GLU A 527 -7.30 2.92 16.49
CA GLU A 527 -6.32 2.10 15.78
C GLU A 527 -6.70 0.63 15.90
N GLY A 528 -6.33 -0.15 14.89
CA GLY A 528 -6.59 -1.57 14.89
C GLY A 528 -5.79 -2.33 13.87
N THR A 529 -6.00 -3.64 13.87
CA THR A 529 -5.43 -4.57 12.92
C THR A 529 -6.53 -5.46 12.36
N ILE A 530 -6.49 -5.68 11.05
CA ILE A 530 -7.28 -6.72 10.39
C ILE A 530 -6.30 -7.75 9.85
N ASN A 531 -6.45 -8.99 10.31
CA ASN A 531 -5.56 -10.09 9.95
C ASN A 531 -4.07 -9.74 10.17
N LYS A 532 -3.77 -9.04 11.27
CA LYS A 532 -2.45 -8.52 11.67
C LYS A 532 -1.90 -7.36 10.83
N SER A 533 -2.55 -6.98 9.74
CA SER A 533 -2.23 -5.75 9.00
C SER A 533 -2.74 -4.55 9.77
N HIS A 534 -1.91 -3.53 9.95
CA HIS A 534 -2.29 -2.33 10.67
C HIS A 534 -3.26 -1.49 9.83
N MET A 535 -4.35 -1.02 10.47
CA MET A 535 -5.28 -0.07 9.88
C MET A 535 -5.17 1.27 10.58
N SER A 536 -4.50 2.20 9.93
CA SER A 536 -4.37 3.56 10.43
C SER A 536 -5.67 4.35 10.26
N SER A 537 -5.95 5.25 11.20
CA SER A 537 -7.13 6.12 11.15
C SER A 537 -7.10 7.16 10.01
N ASP A 538 -5.93 7.35 9.39
CA ASP A 538 -5.70 8.28 8.27
C ASP A 538 -5.64 7.58 6.90
N ARG A 539 -6.11 6.32 6.82
CA ARG A 539 -6.15 5.52 5.59
C ARG A 539 -6.85 6.22 4.42
N CYS A 540 -7.83 7.08 4.65
CA CYS A 540 -8.49 7.82 3.57
C CYS A 540 -7.97 9.25 3.54
N ALA A 541 -7.58 9.75 2.36
CA ALA A 541 -7.20 11.15 2.22
C ALA A 541 -8.43 12.06 2.45
N PRO A 542 -8.25 13.26 3.05
CA PRO A 542 -9.31 14.25 3.12
C PRO A 542 -9.56 14.92 1.76
N PHE A 543 -10.65 15.68 1.66
CA PHE A 543 -10.92 16.56 0.53
C PHE A 543 -9.75 17.57 0.37
N PRO A 544 -9.30 17.89 -0.86
CA PRO A 544 -9.92 17.54 -2.14
C PRO A 544 -9.36 16.27 -2.81
N GLU A 545 -8.39 15.59 -2.19
CA GLU A 545 -7.76 14.40 -2.76
C GLU A 545 -8.70 13.18 -2.75
N SER A 546 -9.69 13.15 -1.85
CA SER A 546 -10.79 12.17 -1.86
C SER A 546 -12.01 12.67 -1.09
N ASP A 547 -13.19 12.18 -1.44
CA ASP A 547 -14.44 12.46 -0.72
C ASP A 547 -14.78 11.43 0.37
N LEU A 548 -14.03 10.32 0.47
CA LEU A 548 -14.42 9.17 1.30
C LEU A 548 -14.59 9.51 2.80
N VAL A 549 -13.70 10.35 3.34
CA VAL A 549 -13.80 10.81 4.74
C VAL A 549 -15.07 11.65 4.95
N TRP A 550 -15.37 12.55 4.01
CA TRP A 550 -16.56 13.39 4.05
C TRP A 550 -17.85 12.56 3.95
N GLN A 551 -17.85 11.55 3.07
CA GLN A 551 -18.95 10.60 2.92
C GLN A 551 -19.09 9.61 4.07
N LYS A 552 -18.15 9.61 5.02
CA LYS A 552 -18.07 8.63 6.13
C LYS A 552 -18.07 7.19 5.59
N ASN A 553 -17.29 6.95 4.53
CA ASN A 553 -17.23 5.64 3.90
C ASN A 553 -16.71 4.59 4.91
N PRO A 554 -17.36 3.41 5.03
CA PRO A 554 -16.96 2.38 5.98
C PRO A 554 -15.50 1.92 5.86
N THR A 555 -14.90 1.96 4.66
CA THR A 555 -13.50 1.56 4.42
C THR A 555 -12.49 2.38 5.22
N CYS A 556 -12.83 3.61 5.59
CA CYS A 556 -11.88 4.56 6.18
C CYS A 556 -11.59 4.32 7.66
N ARG A 557 -12.32 3.40 8.29
CA ARG A 557 -12.25 3.15 9.74
C ARG A 557 -12.26 1.66 10.01
N VAL A 558 -11.37 1.22 10.89
CA VAL A 558 -11.29 -0.19 11.25
C VAL A 558 -12.60 -0.67 11.86
N GLU A 559 -13.30 0.16 12.64
CA GLU A 559 -14.55 -0.20 13.34
C GLU A 559 -15.72 -0.50 12.39
N THR A 560 -15.67 0.06 11.18
CA THR A 560 -16.73 -0.06 10.17
C THR A 560 -16.29 -0.87 8.96
N TYR A 561 -15.07 -1.40 8.95
CA TYR A 561 -14.54 -2.18 7.84
C TYR A 561 -15.22 -3.55 7.78
N VAL A 562 -15.89 -3.85 6.66
CA VAL A 562 -16.70 -5.08 6.51
C VAL A 562 -16.29 -5.96 5.33
N GLY A 563 -15.44 -5.47 4.43
CA GLY A 563 -14.91 -6.25 3.30
C GLY A 563 -13.85 -5.49 2.52
N GLY A 564 -13.15 -6.20 1.64
CA GLY A 564 -12.04 -5.69 0.83
C GLY A 564 -10.69 -6.33 1.16
N ILE A 565 -9.62 -5.76 0.60
CA ILE A 565 -8.26 -6.30 0.53
C ILE A 565 -7.67 -6.69 1.89
N HIS A 566 -8.06 -6.02 2.98
CA HIS A 566 -7.57 -6.36 4.34
C HIS A 566 -8.13 -7.67 4.86
N CYS A 567 -9.26 -8.12 4.31
CA CYS A 567 -9.90 -9.37 4.62
C CYS A 567 -9.52 -10.50 3.64
N CYS A 568 -8.79 -10.17 2.57
CA CYS A 568 -8.29 -11.15 1.60
C CYS A 568 -6.78 -11.33 1.74
N SER A 569 -6.36 -12.48 2.28
CA SER A 569 -4.94 -12.87 2.34
C SER A 569 -4.72 -14.25 1.75
N HIS A 570 -3.48 -14.56 1.37
CA HIS A 570 -3.17 -15.88 0.81
C HIS A 570 -3.64 -17.03 1.71
N ASN A 571 -4.31 -18.01 1.10
CA ASN A 571 -4.92 -19.17 1.75
C ASN A 571 -6.07 -18.85 2.71
N ASN A 572 -6.55 -17.60 2.74
CA ASN A 572 -7.78 -17.31 3.45
C ASN A 572 -8.95 -18.02 2.78
N ILE A 573 -9.89 -18.49 3.60
CA ILE A 573 -11.18 -19.03 3.16
C ILE A 573 -12.21 -17.97 3.51
N LEU A 574 -12.95 -17.49 2.52
CA LEU A 574 -13.92 -16.39 2.70
C LEU A 574 -15.29 -16.87 3.19
N LEU A 575 -15.42 -18.14 3.60
CA LEU A 575 -16.56 -18.65 4.36
C LEU A 575 -16.36 -18.44 5.86
N ASP A 576 -17.43 -18.42 6.64
CA ASP A 576 -17.36 -18.42 8.10
C ASP A 576 -16.71 -19.70 8.63
N LYS A 577 -16.19 -19.64 9.85
CA LYS A 577 -15.43 -20.71 10.50
C LYS A 577 -16.26 -21.96 10.74
N ASP A 578 -17.55 -21.80 11.00
CA ASP A 578 -18.51 -22.87 11.23
C ASP A 578 -19.04 -23.50 9.93
N GLN A 579 -18.80 -22.87 8.77
CA GLN A 579 -19.16 -23.41 7.47
C GLN A 579 -18.16 -24.47 6.99
N GLU A 580 -18.68 -25.58 6.47
CA GLU A 580 -17.88 -26.55 5.72
C GLU A 580 -17.47 -25.96 4.37
N ILE A 581 -16.21 -26.17 3.99
CA ILE A 581 -15.76 -25.83 2.63
C ILE A 581 -16.28 -26.95 1.70
N PRO A 582 -17.14 -26.64 0.72
CA PRO A 582 -17.66 -27.63 -0.21
C PRO A 582 -16.60 -28.04 -1.24
N TRP A 583 -16.75 -29.23 -1.84
CA TRP A 583 -15.91 -29.76 -2.92
C TRP A 583 -14.39 -29.73 -2.65
N LYS A 584 -13.97 -29.92 -1.40
CA LYS A 584 -12.56 -29.95 -1.00
C LYS A 584 -11.72 -30.98 -1.77
N ASP A 585 -12.37 -32.01 -2.29
CA ASP A 585 -11.80 -33.10 -3.08
C ASP A 585 -11.76 -32.81 -4.60
N GLN A 586 -12.23 -31.64 -5.04
CA GLN A 586 -12.28 -31.20 -6.45
C GLN A 586 -11.64 -29.82 -6.62
N PRO A 587 -10.32 -29.68 -6.40
CA PRO A 587 -9.63 -28.41 -6.52
C PRO A 587 -9.70 -27.87 -7.96
N LEU A 588 -9.83 -26.56 -8.10
CA LEU A 588 -9.72 -25.87 -9.37
C LEU A 588 -8.22 -25.64 -9.65
N VAL A 589 -7.73 -26.17 -10.78
CA VAL A 589 -6.34 -26.02 -11.20
C VAL A 589 -6.26 -25.29 -12.53
N TYR A 590 -5.52 -24.18 -12.56
CA TYR A 590 -5.39 -23.31 -13.73
C TYR A 590 -4.11 -22.47 -13.65
N ARG A 591 -3.86 -21.66 -14.68
CA ARG A 591 -2.75 -20.70 -14.74
C ARG A 591 -3.23 -19.40 -15.34
N LEU A 592 -2.54 -18.30 -15.02
CA LEU A 592 -2.60 -17.09 -15.84
C LEU A 592 -1.67 -17.25 -17.04
N LYS A 593 -2.13 -16.87 -18.22
CA LYS A 593 -1.40 -16.84 -19.48
C LYS A 593 -1.26 -15.39 -19.92
N PHE A 594 -0.04 -14.98 -20.24
CA PHE A 594 0.26 -13.66 -20.80
C PHE A 594 0.79 -13.84 -22.21
N ARG A 595 0.29 -13.05 -23.16
CA ARG A 595 0.89 -12.86 -24.49
C ARG A 595 1.41 -11.43 -24.57
N VAL A 596 2.72 -11.26 -24.74
CA VAL A 596 3.37 -9.95 -24.82
C VAL A 596 3.76 -9.67 -26.25
N TYR A 597 3.31 -8.52 -26.76
CA TYR A 597 3.61 -8.03 -28.10
C TYR A 597 4.80 -7.09 -28.07
N PHE A 598 5.71 -7.25 -29.02
CA PHE A 598 6.97 -6.51 -29.01
C PHE A 598 7.52 -6.22 -30.40
N GLU A 599 8.43 -5.25 -30.43
CA GLU A 599 9.26 -4.91 -31.58
C GLU A 599 10.73 -4.77 -31.15
N GLU A 600 11.65 -4.83 -32.13
CA GLU A 600 13.03 -4.43 -31.90
C GLU A 600 13.12 -2.90 -31.79
N TYR A 601 13.74 -2.42 -30.72
CA TYR A 601 13.97 -0.99 -30.56
C TYR A 601 15.16 -0.54 -31.39
N ARG A 602 15.00 0.55 -32.14
CA ARG A 602 16.06 1.18 -32.94
C ARG A 602 16.40 2.53 -32.34
N HIS A 603 17.66 2.73 -31.98
CA HIS A 603 18.13 4.02 -31.49
C HIS A 603 18.07 5.09 -32.58
N GLN A 604 18.08 6.34 -32.13
CA GLN A 604 18.15 7.49 -33.02
C GLN A 604 19.40 7.48 -33.92
N ASP A 605 20.52 6.94 -33.42
CA ASP A 605 21.82 6.92 -34.10
C ASP A 605 22.03 5.68 -35.00
N ASP A 606 21.27 4.60 -34.80
CA ASP A 606 21.43 3.31 -35.51
C ASP A 606 20.69 3.23 -36.87
N ALA A 607 20.20 4.36 -37.39
CA ALA A 607 19.57 4.42 -38.72
C ALA A 607 20.58 4.45 -39.89
N GLU A 608 21.86 4.10 -39.64
CA GLU A 608 22.89 3.91 -40.64
C GLU A 608 23.39 2.45 -40.65
N ASP A 609 23.51 1.91 -41.86
CA ASP A 609 24.15 0.64 -42.23
C ASP A 609 23.30 -0.64 -42.29
N ASN A 610 22.29 -0.62 -43.15
CA ASN A 610 21.95 -1.82 -43.93
C ASN A 610 21.88 -1.48 -45.43
N GLY A 611 23.00 -0.97 -45.94
CA GLY A 611 23.25 -0.89 -47.38
C GLY A 611 23.64 -2.25 -47.94
N ASN A 612 22.69 -3.19 -48.05
CA ASN A 612 22.85 -4.33 -48.93
C ASN A 612 21.57 -4.59 -49.76
N ASP A 613 21.09 -3.53 -50.42
CA ASP A 613 20.20 -3.65 -51.56
C ASP A 613 21.01 -4.05 -52.80
N ASN A 614 21.11 -5.36 -53.04
CA ASN A 614 21.26 -5.87 -54.40
C ASN A 614 19.87 -6.15 -54.99
N ALA A 615 19.12 -5.09 -55.28
CA ALA A 615 18.02 -5.14 -56.24
C ALA A 615 17.89 -3.77 -56.94
N ALA A 616 18.26 -3.76 -58.22
CA ALA A 616 18.32 -2.57 -59.05
C ALA A 616 16.92 -1.99 -59.36
N THR A 617 16.93 -0.68 -59.67
CA THR A 617 15.96 0.12 -60.46
C THR A 617 14.62 0.52 -59.82
N THR A 618 14.52 1.76 -59.29
CA THR A 618 13.93 2.93 -59.99
C THR A 618 13.79 4.17 -59.08
N THR A 619 14.33 5.31 -59.58
CA THR A 619 13.98 6.73 -59.30
C THR A 619 14.08 7.31 -57.88
N PRO A 620 14.87 8.39 -57.66
CA PRO A 620 15.02 9.03 -56.35
C PRO A 620 13.89 10.05 -56.11
N THR A 621 13.03 9.79 -55.12
CA THR A 621 12.19 10.83 -54.52
C THR A 621 12.78 11.27 -53.19
N ASN A 622 12.99 12.58 -53.13
CA ASN A 622 13.52 13.37 -52.04
C ASN A 622 12.62 13.28 -50.80
N THR A 623 13.07 12.62 -49.73
CA THR A 623 12.53 12.80 -48.37
C THR A 623 13.69 12.82 -47.38
N ASN A 624 13.83 13.92 -46.65
CA ASN A 624 14.68 14.03 -45.48
C ASN A 624 14.32 12.90 -44.50
N ASN A 625 15.19 11.89 -44.40
CA ASN A 625 15.09 10.86 -43.36
C ASN A 625 15.44 11.51 -42.02
N ASP A 626 14.40 11.94 -41.29
CA ASP A 626 14.52 12.31 -39.89
C ASP A 626 15.01 11.08 -39.09
N LYS A 627 16.27 11.11 -38.68
CA LYS A 627 16.89 10.16 -37.75
C LYS A 627 16.18 10.27 -36.39
N LYS A 628 15.20 9.40 -36.13
CA LYS A 628 14.40 9.35 -34.89
C LYS A 628 14.38 7.91 -34.37
N ALA A 629 14.43 7.76 -33.05
CA ALA A 629 14.24 6.46 -32.40
C ALA A 629 12.89 5.84 -32.81
N SER A 630 12.81 4.51 -32.84
CA SER A 630 11.58 3.84 -33.29
C SER A 630 10.38 4.08 -32.37
N HIS A 631 10.62 4.23 -31.06
CA HIS A 631 9.59 4.44 -30.06
C HIS A 631 9.98 5.49 -29.01
N LYS A 632 8.99 6.15 -28.42
CA LYS A 632 9.13 6.91 -27.18
C LYS A 632 8.86 6.03 -25.96
N GLN A 633 9.69 6.17 -24.92
CA GLN A 633 9.53 5.45 -23.66
C GLN A 633 8.28 5.91 -22.91
N LEU A 634 7.41 4.97 -22.56
CA LEU A 634 6.25 5.22 -21.71
C LEU A 634 6.60 5.19 -20.22
N ILE A 635 6.32 6.27 -19.51
CA ILE A 635 6.34 6.33 -18.03
C ILE A 635 5.00 5.87 -17.44
N ARG A 636 4.95 5.61 -16.13
CA ARG A 636 3.72 5.16 -15.43
C ARG A 636 3.19 6.17 -14.39
N PRO A 637 2.48 7.23 -14.80
CA PRO A 637 1.67 8.00 -13.88
C PRO A 637 0.56 7.11 -13.28
N TYR A 638 0.24 7.30 -12.00
CA TYR A 638 -0.84 6.56 -11.35
C TYR A 638 -1.50 7.42 -10.27
N TRP A 639 -2.82 7.29 -10.16
CA TRP A 639 -3.61 7.98 -9.16
C TRP A 639 -4.81 7.15 -8.70
N GLN A 640 -5.28 7.37 -7.48
CA GLN A 640 -6.48 6.74 -6.93
C GLN A 640 -7.52 7.80 -6.59
N THR A 641 -8.76 7.64 -7.05
CA THR A 641 -9.86 8.52 -6.65
C THR A 641 -10.25 8.27 -5.18
N GLU A 642 -10.15 7.01 -4.78
CA GLU A 642 -10.21 6.43 -3.44
C GLU A 642 -8.90 6.64 -2.65
N ARG A 643 -8.30 7.83 -2.78
CA ARG A 643 -6.93 8.11 -2.38
C ARG A 643 -6.55 7.58 -0.99
N ARG A 644 -5.47 6.79 -0.94
CA ARG A 644 -4.88 6.10 0.24
C ARG A 644 -5.70 4.89 0.74
N ALA A 645 -6.98 4.77 0.39
CA ALA A 645 -7.84 3.69 0.87
C ALA A 645 -7.48 2.33 0.28
N GLY A 646 -6.93 2.32 -0.95
CA GLY A 646 -6.70 1.10 -1.72
C GLY A 646 -7.99 0.67 -2.42
N GLU A 647 -9.06 0.51 -1.63
CA GLU A 647 -10.41 0.15 -2.04
C GLU A 647 -11.45 0.90 -1.19
N TYR A 648 -12.70 0.94 -1.63
CA TYR A 648 -13.79 1.56 -0.90
C TYR A 648 -15.12 0.81 -1.01
N ASP A 649 -16.06 1.15 -0.13
CA ASP A 649 -17.40 0.59 -0.15
C ASP A 649 -18.30 1.43 -1.06
N VAL A 650 -19.03 0.76 -1.96
CA VAL A 650 -20.24 1.30 -2.56
C VAL A 650 -21.38 1.15 -1.56
N VAL A 651 -21.87 2.28 -1.05
CA VAL A 651 -22.90 2.30 0.01
C VAL A 651 -24.29 2.30 -0.60
N GLN A 652 -25.04 1.23 -0.34
CA GLN A 652 -26.40 1.03 -0.88
C GLN A 652 -27.29 2.27 -0.70
N CYS A 653 -28.01 2.65 -1.74
CA CYS A 653 -28.97 3.74 -1.65
C CYS A 653 -30.16 3.40 -0.72
N PRO A 654 -30.88 4.41 -0.20
CA PRO A 654 -32.07 4.16 0.62
C PRO A 654 -33.12 3.28 -0.07
N THR A 655 -33.81 2.45 0.71
CA THR A 655 -34.89 1.62 0.19
C THR A 655 -35.96 2.47 -0.51
N GLY A 656 -36.28 2.11 -1.76
CA GLY A 656 -37.28 2.82 -2.58
C GLY A 656 -36.70 3.87 -3.53
N THR A 657 -35.39 4.15 -3.49
CA THR A 657 -34.73 4.96 -4.53
C THR A 657 -34.82 4.25 -5.89
N PRO A 658 -35.27 4.93 -6.96
CA PRO A 658 -35.26 4.39 -8.31
C PRO A 658 -33.86 3.92 -8.73
N ALA A 659 -33.77 2.81 -9.47
CA ALA A 659 -32.48 2.20 -9.81
C ALA A 659 -31.56 3.13 -10.63
N ASP A 660 -32.14 3.97 -11.49
CA ASP A 660 -31.45 4.99 -12.28
C ASP A 660 -30.97 6.20 -11.47
N GLU A 661 -31.58 6.46 -10.31
CA GLU A 661 -31.13 7.47 -9.34
C GLU A 661 -30.17 6.89 -8.28
N CYS A 662 -30.05 5.57 -8.22
CA CYS A 662 -29.28 4.85 -7.22
C CYS A 662 -27.80 4.77 -7.62
N VAL A 663 -27.13 5.92 -7.66
CA VAL A 663 -25.74 6.06 -8.10
C VAL A 663 -24.86 6.61 -6.98
N HIS A 664 -23.85 5.85 -6.58
CA HIS A 664 -22.82 6.31 -5.66
C HIS A 664 -21.67 6.95 -6.44
N THR A 665 -21.28 8.17 -6.05
CA THR A 665 -20.23 8.94 -6.73
C THR A 665 -19.12 9.29 -5.75
N ILE A 666 -17.87 9.12 -6.17
CA ILE A 666 -16.69 9.67 -5.47
C ILE A 666 -15.88 10.54 -6.44
N THR A 667 -15.24 11.57 -5.91
CA THR A 667 -14.35 12.44 -6.68
C THR A 667 -12.99 12.62 -6.01
N ALA A 668 -12.00 13.00 -6.82
CA ALA A 668 -10.67 13.38 -6.37
C ALA A 668 -10.15 14.52 -7.25
N ARG A 669 -9.40 15.44 -6.65
CA ARG A 669 -8.72 16.53 -7.34
C ARG A 669 -7.25 16.58 -6.95
N TRP A 670 -6.39 16.76 -7.94
CA TRP A 670 -4.94 16.81 -7.76
C TRP A 670 -4.28 17.57 -8.91
N LYS A 671 -2.99 17.90 -8.77
CA LYS A 671 -2.19 18.42 -9.89
C LYS A 671 -1.46 17.31 -10.60
N VAL A 672 -1.17 17.50 -11.89
CA VAL A 672 -0.35 16.56 -12.68
C VAL A 672 0.95 16.15 -11.96
N ARG A 673 1.65 17.09 -11.31
CA ARG A 673 2.87 16.75 -10.56
C ARG A 673 2.66 15.77 -9.40
N ASP A 674 1.47 15.68 -8.84
CA ASP A 674 1.20 14.87 -7.64
C ASP A 674 1.07 13.38 -7.98
N MET A 675 0.78 13.03 -9.24
CA MET A 675 0.75 11.65 -9.74
C MET A 675 2.10 11.20 -10.36
N MET A 676 3.12 12.05 -10.30
CA MET A 676 4.45 11.81 -10.86
C MET A 676 5.44 11.42 -9.76
N VAL A 677 6.51 10.73 -10.15
CA VAL A 677 7.46 10.07 -9.25
C VAL A 677 8.89 10.35 -9.71
N ASP A 678 9.50 11.37 -9.10
CA ASP A 678 10.88 11.78 -9.40
C ASP A 678 11.89 10.75 -8.87
N CYS A 679 12.31 9.82 -9.73
CA CYS A 679 13.33 8.81 -9.46
C CYS A 679 13.91 8.22 -10.76
N PRO A 680 15.06 7.51 -10.67
CA PRO A 680 15.69 6.87 -11.82
C PRO A 680 14.76 5.91 -12.56
N ILE A 681 14.67 6.04 -13.88
CA ILE A 681 13.72 5.28 -14.72
C ILE A 681 14.11 3.80 -14.91
N GLN A 682 15.26 3.38 -14.38
CA GLN A 682 15.67 1.98 -14.31
C GLN A 682 14.57 1.12 -13.66
N ASP A 683 13.88 1.66 -12.67
CA ASP A 683 12.64 1.12 -12.13
C ASP A 683 11.41 1.80 -12.75
N ALA A 684 11.07 1.43 -13.98
CA ALA A 684 9.89 1.96 -14.68
C ALA A 684 8.57 1.33 -14.20
N SER A 685 8.57 0.59 -13.07
CA SER A 685 7.34 0.10 -12.45
C SER A 685 6.52 1.23 -11.79
N TRP A 686 7.16 2.33 -11.39
CA TRP A 686 6.48 3.54 -10.92
C TRP A 686 7.28 4.83 -11.14
N CYS A 687 8.58 4.78 -11.43
CA CYS A 687 9.37 5.99 -11.67
C CYS A 687 8.92 6.69 -12.95
N THR A 688 8.88 8.02 -12.91
CA THR A 688 8.57 8.87 -14.07
C THR A 688 9.79 9.63 -14.60
N GLY A 689 10.98 9.32 -14.08
CA GLY A 689 12.25 9.91 -14.53
C GLY A 689 12.75 11.04 -13.62
N VAL A 690 14.06 11.24 -13.62
CA VAL A 690 14.72 12.28 -12.82
C VAL A 690 14.32 13.68 -13.32
N GLY A 691 13.96 14.56 -12.41
CA GLY A 691 13.50 15.91 -12.72
C GLY A 691 12.06 15.99 -13.23
N SER A 692 11.35 14.87 -13.34
CA SER A 692 9.98 14.84 -13.89
C SER A 692 8.95 15.65 -13.10
N THR A 693 9.26 16.01 -11.85
CA THR A 693 8.42 16.87 -11.01
C THR A 693 8.89 18.33 -10.96
N ASN A 694 10.07 18.62 -11.53
CA ASN A 694 10.73 19.90 -11.49
C ASN A 694 10.35 20.78 -12.69
N SER A 695 9.60 21.85 -12.43
CA SER A 695 9.10 22.77 -13.45
C SER A 695 10.18 23.59 -14.17
N SER A 696 11.42 23.60 -13.67
CA SER A 696 12.56 24.21 -14.35
C SER A 696 13.06 23.39 -15.54
N VAL A 697 12.89 22.06 -15.52
CA VAL A 697 13.40 21.14 -16.55
C VAL A 697 12.29 20.39 -17.28
N THR A 698 11.10 20.26 -16.69
CA THR A 698 9.94 19.59 -17.27
C THR A 698 8.83 20.59 -17.56
N LYS A 699 8.36 20.61 -18.82
CA LYS A 699 7.23 21.44 -19.25
C LYS A 699 5.90 20.84 -18.80
N GLY A 700 5.78 19.52 -18.85
CA GLY A 700 4.56 18.79 -18.54
C GLY A 700 4.65 17.33 -18.98
N ILE A 701 3.48 16.71 -19.17
CA ILE A 701 3.35 15.36 -19.71
C ILE A 701 2.32 15.32 -20.83
N GLU A 702 2.43 14.30 -21.67
CA GLU A 702 1.39 13.89 -22.62
C GLU A 702 0.93 12.48 -22.22
N LEU A 703 -0.38 12.32 -21.96
CA LEU A 703 -0.95 11.01 -21.65
C LEU A 703 -1.26 10.27 -22.96
N ILE A 704 -0.82 9.01 -23.05
CA ILE A 704 -0.91 8.18 -24.26
C ILE A 704 -1.92 7.04 -24.05
N TYR A 705 -1.95 6.47 -22.86
CA TYR A 705 -2.87 5.42 -22.45
C TYR A 705 -3.48 5.80 -21.10
N ILE A 706 -4.80 5.74 -20.98
CA ILE A 706 -5.52 6.00 -19.73
C ILE A 706 -6.43 4.81 -19.46
N GLY A 707 -5.95 3.91 -18.59
CA GLY A 707 -6.67 2.72 -18.13
C GLY A 707 -7.39 3.01 -16.81
N PRO A 708 -8.73 3.04 -16.80
CA PRO A 708 -9.49 2.99 -15.55
C PRO A 708 -9.38 1.60 -14.91
N HIS A 709 -9.41 1.55 -13.59
CA HIS A 709 -9.50 0.31 -12.84
C HIS A 709 -10.65 0.37 -11.85
N CYS A 710 -11.54 -0.61 -11.96
CA CYS A 710 -12.86 -0.62 -11.35
C CYS A 710 -13.43 -2.04 -11.37
N HIS A 711 -14.25 -2.40 -10.39
CA HIS A 711 -14.68 -3.77 -10.14
C HIS A 711 -16.11 -4.08 -10.57
N ALA A 712 -16.34 -5.37 -10.74
CA ALA A 712 -17.61 -5.94 -11.16
C ALA A 712 -18.52 -6.13 -9.96
N PRO A 713 -19.83 -5.93 -10.10
CA PRO A 713 -20.55 -5.41 -11.28
C PRO A 713 -20.95 -3.93 -11.13
N ALA A 714 -20.51 -3.26 -10.06
CA ALA A 714 -21.04 -1.97 -9.66
C ALA A 714 -20.59 -0.83 -10.59
N CYS A 715 -19.49 -1.02 -11.33
CA CYS A 715 -18.92 -0.01 -12.22
C CYS A 715 -19.90 0.56 -13.27
N LEU A 716 -20.20 1.86 -13.20
CA LEU A 716 -20.98 2.54 -14.26
C LEU A 716 -20.12 3.40 -15.18
N SER A 717 -19.25 4.23 -14.62
CA SER A 717 -18.34 5.08 -15.41
C SER A 717 -17.16 5.62 -14.60
N MET A 718 -16.12 6.04 -15.31
CA MET A 718 -15.03 6.87 -14.79
C MET A 718 -14.72 8.01 -15.76
N GLU A 719 -14.46 9.20 -15.23
CA GLU A 719 -14.13 10.40 -16.00
C GLU A 719 -12.88 11.07 -15.42
N LEU A 720 -11.94 11.44 -16.30
CA LEU A 720 -10.79 12.28 -16.01
C LEU A 720 -10.93 13.60 -16.77
N ILE A 721 -10.91 14.72 -16.04
CA ILE A 721 -11.22 16.05 -16.56
C ILE A 721 -10.06 16.99 -16.25
N ASN A 722 -9.63 17.77 -17.25
CA ASN A 722 -8.80 18.96 -17.04
C ASN A 722 -9.67 20.03 -16.38
N SER A 723 -9.49 20.25 -15.08
CA SER A 723 -10.31 21.17 -14.30
C SER A 723 -10.07 22.64 -14.64
N ASP A 724 -8.92 22.97 -15.24
CA ASP A 724 -8.60 24.34 -15.62
C ASP A 724 -9.36 24.77 -16.89
N THR A 725 -9.61 23.82 -17.80
CA THR A 725 -10.32 24.06 -19.07
C THR A 725 -11.76 23.58 -19.05
N GLY A 726 -12.10 22.66 -18.15
CA GLY A 726 -13.39 21.96 -18.11
C GLY A 726 -13.52 20.85 -19.16
N GLN A 727 -12.45 20.52 -19.89
CA GLN A 727 -12.46 19.50 -20.93
C GLN A 727 -12.28 18.10 -20.35
N THR A 728 -13.14 17.17 -20.76
CA THR A 728 -12.95 15.74 -20.50
C THR A 728 -11.76 15.22 -21.28
N ILE A 729 -10.75 14.71 -20.57
CA ILE A 729 -9.59 14.04 -21.17
C ILE A 729 -10.00 12.61 -21.53
N CYS A 730 -10.56 11.87 -20.58
CA CYS A 730 -11.01 10.51 -20.78
C CYS A 730 -12.34 10.27 -20.08
N LYS A 731 -13.29 9.64 -20.78
CA LYS A 731 -14.52 9.09 -20.20
C LYS A 731 -14.63 7.65 -20.65
N THR A 732 -14.83 6.76 -19.70
CA THR A 732 -14.98 5.33 -19.95
C THR A 732 -16.26 4.80 -19.33
N GLU A 733 -16.91 3.90 -20.06
CA GLU A 733 -18.12 3.21 -19.67
C GLU A 733 -17.86 1.71 -19.92
N PRO A 734 -17.90 0.87 -18.86
CA PRO A 734 -17.64 -0.56 -19.01
C PRO A 734 -18.67 -1.24 -19.93
N SER A 735 -18.21 -2.20 -20.72
CA SER A 735 -19.09 -3.13 -21.44
C SER A 735 -19.40 -4.32 -20.53
N LEU A 736 -20.68 -4.55 -20.25
CA LEU A 736 -21.12 -5.67 -19.42
C LEU A 736 -21.43 -6.89 -20.27
N GLY A 737 -21.05 -8.08 -19.80
CA GLY A 737 -21.43 -9.35 -20.41
C GLY A 737 -22.92 -9.65 -20.20
N GLU A 738 -23.54 -10.21 -21.25
CA GLU A 738 -24.98 -10.49 -21.30
C GLU A 738 -25.33 -11.89 -20.75
N GLY A 739 -24.36 -12.80 -20.64
CA GLY A 739 -24.57 -14.16 -20.16
C GLY A 739 -25.02 -15.13 -21.25
N THR A 740 -24.65 -14.90 -22.52
CA THR A 740 -25.07 -15.75 -23.65
C THR A 740 -24.38 -17.10 -23.71
N GLY A 741 -23.36 -17.32 -22.85
CA GLY A 741 -22.53 -18.52 -22.84
C GLY A 741 -21.34 -18.47 -23.79
N GLN A 742 -21.15 -17.33 -24.49
CA GLN A 742 -19.94 -17.07 -25.26
C GLN A 742 -18.74 -16.78 -24.33
N LYS A 743 -17.54 -16.94 -24.89
CA LYS A 743 -16.29 -16.62 -24.21
C LYS A 743 -16.27 -15.13 -23.84
N TYR A 744 -15.94 -14.81 -22.59
CA TYR A 744 -15.86 -13.43 -22.05
C TYR A 744 -17.18 -12.64 -22.02
N ASP A 745 -18.30 -13.34 -22.14
CA ASP A 745 -19.65 -12.77 -22.06
C ASP A 745 -20.40 -13.26 -20.80
N GLU A 746 -19.68 -13.53 -19.72
CA GLU A 746 -20.31 -13.88 -18.45
C GLU A 746 -21.21 -12.75 -17.95
N HIS A 747 -22.40 -13.08 -17.42
CA HIS A 747 -23.35 -12.05 -17.00
C HIS A 747 -22.73 -11.10 -15.97
N GLN A 748 -22.81 -9.79 -16.22
CA GLN A 748 -22.24 -8.72 -15.38
C GLN A 748 -20.71 -8.73 -15.23
N TYR A 749 -19.99 -9.59 -15.96
CA TYR A 749 -18.57 -9.38 -16.23
C TYR A 749 -18.39 -8.02 -16.90
N LEU A 750 -17.30 -7.30 -16.61
CA LEU A 750 -17.03 -6.04 -17.30
C LEU A 750 -15.75 -6.12 -18.13
N ALA A 751 -15.74 -5.46 -19.28
CA ALA A 751 -14.53 -5.07 -19.97
C ALA A 751 -14.48 -3.54 -19.98
N ILE A 752 -13.34 -2.94 -19.60
CA ILE A 752 -13.23 -1.47 -19.56
C ILE A 752 -12.35 -0.97 -20.70
N PRO A 753 -12.92 -0.22 -21.66
CA PRO A 753 -12.12 0.35 -22.73
C PRO A 753 -11.23 1.48 -22.19
N PRO A 754 -9.92 1.49 -22.50
CA PRO A 754 -9.05 2.62 -22.18
C PRO A 754 -9.30 3.79 -23.14
N CYS A 755 -8.82 4.98 -22.78
CA CYS A 755 -8.62 6.06 -23.77
C CYS A 755 -7.19 6.01 -24.31
N LEU A 756 -7.03 6.16 -25.63
CA LEU A 756 -5.75 6.18 -26.32
C LEU A 756 -5.53 7.52 -27.03
N PHE A 757 -4.27 7.98 -27.05
CA PHE A 757 -3.88 9.21 -27.75
C PHE A 757 -2.65 8.96 -28.60
N GLY A 758 -2.64 9.47 -29.82
CA GLY A 758 -1.62 9.16 -30.81
C GLY A 758 -1.82 9.92 -32.11
N ASP A 759 -1.42 9.33 -33.22
CA ASP A 759 -1.50 9.95 -34.55
C ASP A 759 -2.94 9.90 -35.09
N PRO A 760 -3.53 11.03 -35.55
CA PRO A 760 -4.86 11.04 -36.19
C PRO A 760 -5.01 10.11 -37.38
N LYS A 761 -3.91 9.76 -38.08
CA LYS A 761 -3.96 8.80 -39.20
C LYS A 761 -4.36 7.39 -38.73
N ASP A 762 -4.11 7.06 -37.47
CA ASP A 762 -4.45 5.78 -36.84
C ASP A 762 -5.86 5.83 -36.22
N GLY A 763 -6.60 6.93 -36.39
CA GLY A 763 -7.94 7.10 -35.83
C GLY A 763 -7.96 7.56 -34.37
N LEU A 764 -6.85 8.13 -33.88
CA LEU A 764 -6.71 8.60 -32.50
C LEU A 764 -6.76 10.13 -32.41
N LEU A 765 -7.01 10.64 -31.20
CA LEU A 765 -6.81 12.05 -30.89
C LEU A 765 -5.33 12.31 -30.56
N GLU A 766 -4.80 13.46 -30.96
CA GLU A 766 -3.47 13.89 -30.51
C GLU A 766 -3.47 14.09 -28.98
N PRO A 767 -2.37 13.74 -28.28
CA PRO A 767 -2.28 13.94 -26.85
C PRO A 767 -2.21 15.42 -26.50
N GLU A 768 -2.93 15.83 -25.45
CA GLU A 768 -2.82 17.17 -24.87
C GLU A 768 -1.57 17.26 -23.99
N LEU A 769 -0.84 18.37 -24.12
CA LEU A 769 0.22 18.70 -23.16
C LEU A 769 -0.39 19.21 -21.85
N LEU A 770 -0.31 18.40 -20.80
CA LEU A 770 -0.71 18.78 -19.44
C LEU A 770 0.51 19.31 -18.68
N THR A 771 0.47 20.58 -18.28
CA THR A 771 1.57 21.16 -17.49
C THR A 771 1.61 20.56 -16.09
N LEU A 772 2.75 20.65 -15.40
CA LEU A 772 2.89 20.13 -14.03
C LEU A 772 1.90 20.74 -13.03
N ASP A 773 1.42 21.96 -13.29
CA ASP A 773 0.47 22.67 -12.44
C ASP A 773 -0.99 22.52 -12.89
N THR A 774 -1.26 21.79 -13.98
CA THR A 774 -2.62 21.53 -14.46
C THR A 774 -3.42 20.77 -13.40
N ASN A 775 -4.61 21.27 -13.08
CA ASN A 775 -5.52 20.65 -12.11
C ASN A 775 -6.38 19.59 -12.79
N LEU A 776 -6.44 18.40 -12.20
CA LEU A 776 -7.23 17.27 -12.67
C LEU A 776 -8.39 16.99 -11.71
N LEU A 777 -9.50 16.50 -12.28
CA LEU A 777 -10.65 15.97 -11.54
C LEU A 777 -10.95 14.56 -12.03
N ALA A 778 -10.97 13.60 -11.11
CA ALA A 778 -11.56 12.29 -11.34
C ALA A 778 -13.00 12.26 -10.81
N ILE A 779 -13.89 11.64 -11.57
CA ILE A 779 -15.24 11.29 -11.14
C ILE A 779 -15.46 9.81 -11.39
N LYS A 780 -15.87 9.10 -10.36
CA LYS A 780 -16.23 7.68 -10.41
C LYS A 780 -17.69 7.51 -10.06
N ARG A 781 -18.43 6.73 -10.84
CA ARG A 781 -19.84 6.39 -10.56
C ARG A 781 -20.04 4.88 -10.54
N ASN A 782 -20.83 4.44 -9.57
CA ASN A 782 -21.24 3.05 -9.41
C ASN A 782 -22.73 2.92 -9.20
N ASN A 783 -23.27 1.79 -9.65
CA ASN A 783 -24.61 1.34 -9.34
C ASN A 783 -24.64 0.93 -7.88
N SER A 784 -25.46 1.62 -7.09
CA SER A 784 -25.55 1.43 -5.64
C SER A 784 -26.83 0.71 -5.22
N THR A 785 -27.51 0.04 -6.15
CA THR A 785 -28.76 -0.71 -5.86
C THR A 785 -28.50 -1.85 -4.88
N LEU A 786 -27.31 -2.44 -4.96
CA LEU A 786 -26.75 -3.34 -3.96
C LEU A 786 -25.51 -2.68 -3.34
N PRO A 787 -25.20 -2.96 -2.06
CA PRO A 787 -23.90 -2.60 -1.51
C PRO A 787 -22.81 -3.40 -2.23
N HIS A 788 -21.58 -2.88 -2.26
CA HIS A 788 -20.43 -3.59 -2.84
C HIS A 788 -19.15 -3.19 -2.10
N THR A 789 -18.40 -4.14 -1.55
CA THR A 789 -17.08 -3.86 -0.94
C THR A 789 -15.94 -4.19 -1.89
N GLY A 790 -14.76 -3.62 -1.61
CA GLY A 790 -13.57 -3.87 -2.39
C GLY A 790 -13.47 -3.06 -3.69
N GLU A 791 -14.41 -2.14 -3.94
CA GLU A 791 -14.44 -1.35 -5.17
C GLU A 791 -13.18 -0.48 -5.34
N MET A 792 -12.79 -0.24 -6.59
CA MET A 792 -11.63 0.59 -6.94
C MET A 792 -11.99 1.70 -7.92
N ALA A 793 -11.16 2.75 -7.92
CA ALA A 793 -11.34 3.92 -8.77
C ALA A 793 -9.98 4.50 -9.16
N SER A 794 -9.07 3.60 -9.51
CA SER A 794 -7.68 3.89 -9.84
C SER A 794 -7.50 4.23 -11.31
N TRP A 795 -6.57 5.13 -11.61
CA TRP A 795 -6.13 5.48 -12.95
C TRP A 795 -4.73 4.91 -13.19
N GLN A 796 -4.65 3.91 -14.06
CA GLN A 796 -3.43 3.23 -14.48
C GLN A 796 -3.06 3.78 -15.86
N MET A 797 -2.13 4.73 -15.87
CA MET A 797 -1.84 5.54 -17.05
C MET A 797 -0.45 5.27 -17.61
N ARG A 798 -0.28 5.53 -18.91
CA ARG A 798 1.02 5.69 -19.56
C ARG A 798 1.09 7.02 -20.26
N GLY A 799 2.28 7.62 -20.25
CA GLY A 799 2.52 8.89 -20.90
C GLY A 799 3.98 9.11 -21.21
N ILE A 800 4.31 10.31 -21.68
CA ILE A 800 5.69 10.76 -21.88
C ILE A 800 5.93 12.05 -21.09
N VAL A 801 7.15 12.23 -20.60
CA VAL A 801 7.60 13.50 -20.02
C VAL A 801 8.02 14.43 -21.16
N VAL A 802 7.50 15.66 -21.15
CA VAL A 802 7.88 16.68 -22.12
C VAL A 802 8.90 17.62 -21.46
N PRO A 803 10.18 17.61 -21.89
CA PRO A 803 11.18 18.51 -21.32
C PRO A 803 10.88 19.97 -21.69
N ARG A 804 11.37 20.89 -20.85
CA ARG A 804 11.43 22.31 -21.19
C ARG A 804 12.74 22.53 -21.95
N GLU A 805 12.68 23.00 -23.19
CA GLU A 805 13.90 23.40 -23.92
C GLU A 805 14.68 24.41 -23.05
N GLU A 806 16.00 24.20 -22.89
CA GLU A 806 16.86 25.20 -22.27
C GLU A 806 16.63 26.52 -23.01
N ALA A 807 16.35 27.60 -22.27
CA ALA A 807 16.29 28.92 -22.88
C ALA A 807 17.66 29.16 -23.51
N GLU A 808 17.73 29.11 -24.84
CA GLU A 808 18.88 29.59 -25.60
C GLU A 808 19.30 30.91 -24.98
N THR A 809 20.57 30.98 -24.59
CA THR A 809 21.23 32.16 -24.05
C THR A 809 21.04 33.35 -25.00
N LEU A 810 19.96 34.09 -24.81
CA LEU A 810 19.76 35.45 -25.30
C LEU A 810 20.54 36.40 -24.39
N ASP A 811 21.86 36.46 -24.55
CA ASP A 811 22.63 37.72 -24.54
C ASP A 811 24.14 37.48 -24.70
N THR A 812 24.63 37.63 -25.93
CA THR A 812 25.88 38.36 -26.18
C THR A 812 25.75 39.06 -27.53
N LYS A 813 25.36 40.34 -27.50
CA LYS A 813 25.71 41.33 -28.52
C LYS A 813 26.87 42.18 -28.03
#